data_AF-A0A3A8N5G2-F1
#
_entry.id   AF-A0A3A8N5G2-F1
#
_cell.length_a   1.000
_cell.length_b   1.000
_cell.length_c   1.000
_cell.angle_alpha   90.00
_cell.angle_beta   90.00
_cell.angle_gamma   90.00
#
_symmetry.space_group_name_H-M   'P 1'
#
loop_
_entity.id
_entity.type
_entity.pdbx_description
1 polymer ?
#
loop_
_entity_poly.entity_id
_entity_poly.type
_entity_poly.pdbx_seq_one_letter_code
_entity_poly.pdbx_strand_id
1 'polypeptide(L)'
;ALSEEPPRADGGEDDDAPPALGDEPPGPTVKMRALDAQALMRRLTLLGVSGELSDAARLREVVLSLAARHHVEAVAVSHARWCLPFGLPQPRPDDASRALRCAEDLALSGVTVRRALESGVVRVSTGPDAEGPRLSGMGLEQTLVLTDAAAPGELLVGASVKALLVEAGGVRFGASRELPGGTAWRVETGAPPARVESLVGRDEALAEARAVVDSARRGEGGARLFVGPTGVGRSRFLEAVAELAAGAAPLRVVHAWGGDPRSAGALGLWRTVFVALSRAASGADASAPPLSGLGLSEPEAQVLWRRLARGAPVGGHLAAGDGLVMEALRRVAQPAGLLLLVDDVHRVDGTSLELLATVLATKDLRVALVGTGDVDGVPAALASLPATVLEGLSSSELNALLTASLGMPLSPSLERAVGDRVRGNPAHALALVRLLIAVGVLQRTEEGFQTNGALSVAALPQDLGQVLGARLELLPSASLRFLQRAAVEGSLFSAELVRASLPGSDGAEVLDDAEWVVPVPQQPGIFRFTREEARQVLRERLSPSQLRSAHEELAETLEREAFALEPAREVRVADHLLGADAPGAQAACERAGDAFAARGEWRAAVEFYRWALGRAPGATATVVRWQLSVLARAAGCLTQVEPAAVDGLVTPWLDRVSVMQTPGTWAEAARRLAVAELKLGRVGDAEVRLSMAQGPASADPEVEALILGDLARVREAKGETTAAVELLARAFQRMGNRAARAPDFYWEHYLLLGRLQQRLGQLDRARVAFTRAAEQARSVASAVGQARALSQLAGLRVLAGEPAQALTELERALILAEQGGDAQEVARIHFNAGRLLVAGGRVPEARERLEQARERARVAGWREGEALAAQVLGTMEGRATRR
;
A
#
# COMPACT_ATOMS: atom_id res chain seq x y z
N ALA A 1 69.92 3.74 38.74
CA ALA A 1 69.76 2.50 37.98
C ALA A 1 68.30 2.41 37.56
N LEU A 2 67.90 2.51 36.31
CA LEU A 2 68.54 2.78 35.01
C LEU A 2 67.45 3.56 34.23
N SER A 3 67.69 4.75 33.67
CA SER A 3 68.42 5.00 32.41
C SER A 3 67.68 4.37 31.22
N GLU A 4 67.33 5.05 30.12
CA GLU A 4 68.04 6.13 29.44
C GLU A 4 67.17 6.82 28.36
N GLU A 5 67.35 8.14 28.22
CA GLU A 5 67.10 9.04 27.06
C GLU A 5 67.94 8.63 25.81
N PRO A 6 68.10 9.38 24.67
CA PRO A 6 67.53 10.65 24.16
C PRO A 6 67.19 10.62 22.63
N PRO A 7 66.97 11.80 21.95
CA PRO A 7 66.57 11.92 20.54
C PRO A 7 67.67 12.43 19.57
N ARG A 8 67.34 12.42 18.26
CA ARG A 8 67.80 13.23 17.09
C ARG A 8 68.62 12.53 15.96
N ALA A 9 68.07 12.74 14.76
CA ALA A 9 68.69 13.23 13.50
C ALA A 9 69.61 12.35 12.62
N ASP A 10 69.41 12.59 11.32
CA ASP A 10 70.27 12.46 10.14
C ASP A 10 70.62 11.08 9.55
N GLY A 11 70.11 10.89 8.31
CA GLY A 11 70.96 10.87 7.12
C GLY A 11 71.74 9.59 6.82
N GLY A 12 71.48 8.98 5.66
CA GLY A 12 72.34 7.95 5.07
C GLY A 12 71.61 7.06 4.08
N GLU A 13 71.68 7.48 2.83
CA GLU A 13 71.26 6.79 1.60
C GLU A 13 71.90 5.40 1.45
N ASP A 14 71.18 4.47 0.80
CA ASP A 14 71.71 3.90 -0.44
C ASP A 14 70.60 3.30 -1.33
N ASP A 15 70.81 3.53 -2.62
CA ASP A 15 69.98 3.36 -3.81
C ASP A 15 69.56 1.92 -4.14
N ASP A 16 68.36 1.76 -4.72
CA ASP A 16 68.13 1.20 -6.08
C ASP A 16 66.66 0.72 -6.25
N ALA A 17 65.83 1.50 -6.98
CA ALA A 17 64.79 1.05 -7.95
C ALA A 17 63.72 2.15 -8.27
N PRO A 18 63.15 2.17 -9.50
CA PRO A 18 62.62 3.37 -10.19
C PRO A 18 61.21 3.84 -9.77
N PRO A 19 60.81 5.09 -10.12
CA PRO A 19 59.68 5.78 -9.52
C PRO A 19 58.32 5.28 -9.99
N ALA A 20 57.37 5.25 -9.04
CA ALA A 20 55.97 4.97 -9.25
C ALA A 20 55.30 6.02 -10.16
N LEU A 21 54.48 5.52 -11.08
CA LEU A 21 53.61 6.31 -11.95
C LEU A 21 52.51 7.01 -11.13
N GLY A 22 52.42 8.33 -11.26
CA GLY A 22 51.15 9.07 -11.20
C GLY A 22 50.82 9.78 -9.89
N ASP A 23 51.49 10.90 -9.61
CA ASP A 23 50.95 11.97 -8.77
C ASP A 23 49.91 12.78 -9.57
N GLU A 24 48.63 12.43 -9.41
CA GLU A 24 47.55 13.42 -9.47
C GLU A 24 46.83 13.42 -8.12
N PRO A 25 46.66 14.60 -7.45
CA PRO A 25 45.87 14.67 -6.24
C PRO A 25 44.43 14.30 -6.57
N PRO A 26 43.72 13.52 -5.71
CA PRO A 26 42.33 13.21 -5.96
C PRO A 26 41.54 14.52 -6.04
N GLY A 27 40.86 14.73 -7.17
CA GLY A 27 39.88 15.81 -7.32
C GLY A 27 38.83 15.76 -6.21
N PRO A 28 38.07 16.85 -5.99
CA PRO A 28 37.18 16.98 -4.84
C PRO A 28 36.27 15.76 -4.75
N THR A 29 36.49 14.94 -3.73
CA THR A 29 35.64 13.80 -3.41
C THR A 29 34.31 14.36 -2.93
N VAL A 30 33.33 14.40 -3.84
CA VAL A 30 31.93 14.47 -3.43
C VAL A 30 31.71 13.25 -2.56
N LYS A 31 31.60 13.45 -1.24
CA LYS A 31 31.15 12.41 -0.31
C LYS A 31 29.73 12.03 -0.71
N MET A 32 29.60 11.07 -1.63
CA MET A 32 28.35 10.36 -1.86
C MET A 32 27.96 9.69 -0.55
N ARG A 33 26.70 9.84 -0.15
CA ARG A 33 26.17 9.13 1.02
C ARG A 33 26.25 7.63 0.71
N ALA A 34 26.51 6.79 1.71
CA ALA A 34 26.56 5.33 1.53
C ALA A 34 25.30 4.75 0.84
N LEU A 35 24.16 5.43 0.99
CA LEU A 35 22.88 5.18 0.31
C LEU A 35 22.95 5.33 -1.23
N ASP A 36 23.66 6.32 -1.75
CA ASP A 36 23.77 6.57 -3.20
C ASP A 36 24.75 5.59 -3.88
N ALA A 37 25.73 5.08 -3.12
CA ALA A 37 26.65 4.05 -3.60
C ALA A 37 25.99 2.66 -3.64
N GLN A 38 25.07 2.35 -2.72
CA GLN A 38 24.28 1.11 -2.74
C GLN A 38 23.27 1.06 -3.89
N ALA A 39 22.70 2.20 -4.30
CA ALA A 39 21.75 2.26 -5.42
C ALA A 39 22.35 1.82 -6.78
N LEU A 40 23.68 1.84 -6.91
CA LEU A 40 24.40 1.47 -8.14
C LEU A 40 24.93 0.03 -8.11
N MET A 41 24.92 -0.65 -6.96
CA MET A 41 25.41 -2.03 -6.82
C MET A 41 24.28 -3.01 -7.07
N ARG A 42 24.43 -3.86 -8.09
CA ARG A 42 23.43 -4.86 -8.49
C ARG A 42 24.08 -6.22 -8.59
N ARG A 43 23.44 -7.24 -8.03
CA ARG A 43 23.80 -8.63 -8.31
C ARG A 43 23.19 -9.02 -9.64
N LEU A 44 24.01 -9.32 -10.63
CA LEU A 44 23.58 -9.62 -11.99
C LEU A 44 24.13 -10.98 -12.41
N THR A 45 23.44 -11.64 -13.33
CA THR A 45 24.03 -12.78 -14.04
C THR A 45 24.77 -12.23 -15.25
N LEU A 46 26.08 -12.46 -15.32
CA LEU A 46 26.94 -11.91 -16.34
C LEU A 46 27.35 -13.00 -17.31
N LEU A 47 27.12 -12.76 -18.60
CA LEU A 47 27.67 -13.58 -19.68
C LEU A 47 28.91 -12.90 -20.23
N GLY A 48 30.08 -13.45 -19.90
CA GLY A 48 31.36 -13.04 -20.48
C GLY A 48 31.60 -13.75 -21.80
N VAL A 49 32.03 -12.99 -22.81
CA VAL A 49 32.32 -13.48 -24.16
C VAL A 49 33.67 -12.94 -24.60
N SER A 50 34.55 -13.82 -25.07
CA SER A 50 35.88 -13.47 -25.57
C SER A 50 36.14 -14.19 -26.89
N GLY A 51 36.51 -13.46 -27.94
CA GLY A 51 36.88 -14.02 -29.25
C GLY A 51 38.31 -13.64 -29.68
N GLU A 52 38.71 -14.05 -30.87
CA GLU A 52 40.00 -13.67 -31.44
C GLU A 52 39.97 -12.25 -32.03
N LEU A 53 41.11 -11.57 -31.99
CA LEU A 53 41.24 -10.19 -32.50
C LEU A 53 40.96 -10.09 -34.02
N SER A 54 41.26 -11.16 -34.77
CA SER A 54 40.95 -11.30 -36.20
C SER A 54 39.46 -11.24 -36.50
N ASP A 55 38.60 -11.69 -35.57
CA ASP A 55 37.14 -11.78 -35.74
C ASP A 55 36.37 -10.68 -35.00
N ALA A 56 37.05 -9.69 -34.42
CA ALA A 56 36.46 -8.68 -33.54
C ALA A 56 35.25 -7.92 -34.15
N ALA A 57 35.31 -7.58 -35.44
CA ALA A 57 34.21 -6.91 -36.14
C ALA A 57 32.97 -7.79 -36.28
N ARG A 58 33.18 -9.07 -36.65
CA ARG A 58 32.10 -10.06 -36.80
C ARG A 58 31.52 -10.45 -35.44
N LEU A 59 32.36 -10.58 -34.42
CA LEU A 59 31.94 -10.81 -33.04
C LEU A 59 31.05 -9.69 -32.51
N ARG A 60 31.41 -8.42 -32.77
CA ARG A 60 30.60 -7.26 -32.39
C ARG A 60 29.19 -7.33 -33.00
N GLU A 61 29.09 -7.63 -34.29
CA GLU A 61 27.79 -7.74 -34.98
C GLU A 61 26.91 -8.84 -34.38
N VAL A 62 27.49 -10.02 -34.16
CA VAL A 62 26.79 -11.17 -33.56
C VAL A 62 26.34 -10.87 -32.13
N VAL A 63 27.22 -10.31 -31.29
CA VAL A 63 26.91 -9.97 -29.89
C VAL A 63 25.78 -8.95 -29.82
N LEU A 64 25.81 -7.89 -30.63
CA LEU A 64 24.75 -6.88 -30.64
C LEU A 64 23.41 -7.45 -31.15
N SER A 65 23.45 -8.33 -32.16
CA SER A 65 22.24 -9.00 -32.67
C SER A 65 21.60 -9.91 -31.60
N LEU A 66 22.41 -10.69 -30.89
CA LEU A 66 21.92 -11.59 -29.84
C LEU A 66 21.51 -10.83 -28.58
N ALA A 67 22.19 -9.75 -28.24
CA ALA A 67 21.78 -8.85 -27.17
C ALA A 67 20.37 -8.27 -27.42
N ALA A 68 20.09 -7.82 -28.65
CA ALA A 68 18.77 -7.37 -29.05
C ALA A 68 17.70 -8.48 -28.98
N ARG A 69 18.03 -9.69 -29.48
CA ARG A 69 17.11 -10.85 -29.45
C ARG A 69 16.76 -11.28 -28.02
N HIS A 70 17.73 -11.27 -27.12
CA HIS A 70 17.56 -11.70 -25.73
C HIS A 70 17.14 -10.57 -24.80
N HIS A 71 16.86 -9.37 -25.31
CA HIS A 71 16.52 -8.17 -24.55
C HIS A 71 17.50 -7.90 -23.40
N VAL A 72 18.79 -7.85 -23.73
CA VAL A 72 19.89 -7.55 -22.81
C VAL A 72 20.80 -6.51 -23.45
N GLU A 73 21.44 -5.66 -22.66
CA GLU A 73 22.45 -4.73 -23.16
C GLU A 73 23.80 -5.45 -23.32
N ALA A 74 24.60 -5.05 -24.30
CA ALA A 74 25.95 -5.58 -24.50
C ALA A 74 26.98 -4.53 -24.13
N VAL A 75 27.83 -4.84 -23.14
CA VAL A 75 28.87 -3.94 -22.65
C VAL A 75 30.22 -4.39 -23.21
N ALA A 76 30.84 -3.55 -24.03
CA ALA A 76 32.18 -3.81 -24.52
C ALA A 76 33.21 -3.61 -23.39
N VAL A 77 33.97 -4.66 -23.08
CA VAL A 77 35.09 -4.61 -22.12
C VAL A 77 36.39 -4.30 -22.84
N SER A 78 36.56 -4.84 -24.05
CA SER A 78 37.66 -4.52 -24.98
C SER A 78 37.24 -4.83 -26.43
N HIS A 79 38.13 -4.63 -27.41
CA HIS A 79 37.84 -4.88 -28.83
C HIS A 79 37.35 -6.31 -29.15
N ALA A 80 37.74 -7.30 -28.35
CA ALA A 80 37.36 -8.71 -28.54
C ALA A 80 36.68 -9.33 -27.30
N ARG A 81 36.33 -8.51 -26.29
CA ARG A 81 35.67 -8.97 -25.05
C ARG A 81 34.40 -8.19 -24.76
N TRP A 82 33.34 -8.92 -24.46
CA TRP A 82 32.02 -8.40 -24.17
C TRP A 82 31.49 -9.01 -22.88
N CYS A 83 30.65 -8.25 -22.18
CA CYS A 83 29.88 -8.70 -21.05
C CYS A 83 28.41 -8.35 -21.27
N LEU A 84 27.52 -9.33 -21.17
CA LEU A 84 26.08 -9.15 -21.28
C LEU A 84 25.47 -9.32 -19.89
N PRO A 85 25.11 -8.23 -19.18
CA PRO A 85 24.52 -8.28 -17.85
C PRO A 85 23.01 -8.58 -17.88
N PHE A 86 22.64 -9.80 -17.54
CA PHE A 86 21.24 -10.19 -17.31
C PHE A 86 20.78 -9.71 -15.92
N GLY A 87 19.64 -9.03 -15.91
CA GLY A 87 19.03 -8.42 -14.73
C GLY A 87 18.98 -6.88 -14.75
N LEU A 88 19.21 -6.27 -15.92
CA LEU A 88 18.95 -4.86 -16.19
C LEU A 88 17.70 -4.68 -17.07
N PRO A 89 16.84 -3.68 -16.80
CA PRO A 89 16.88 -2.76 -15.65
C PRO A 89 16.40 -3.42 -14.33
N GLN A 90 15.84 -4.64 -14.39
CA GLN A 90 15.38 -5.40 -13.23
C GLN A 90 15.81 -6.88 -13.33
N PRO A 91 16.24 -7.50 -12.21
CA PRO A 91 16.55 -8.91 -12.17
C PRO A 91 15.29 -9.74 -12.41
N ARG A 92 15.42 -10.79 -13.21
CA ARG A 92 14.39 -11.80 -13.43
C ARG A 92 14.85 -13.12 -12.82
N PRO A 93 13.93 -13.87 -12.19
CA PRO A 93 14.25 -15.15 -11.59
C PRO A 93 14.63 -16.25 -12.62
N ASP A 94 14.59 -15.97 -13.93
CA ASP A 94 15.09 -16.82 -15.00
C ASP A 94 16.34 -16.27 -15.71
N ASP A 95 17.00 -15.24 -15.17
CA ASP A 95 18.16 -14.59 -15.81
C ASP A 95 19.32 -15.55 -16.07
N ALA A 96 19.59 -16.49 -15.16
CA ALA A 96 20.57 -17.57 -15.39
C ALA A 96 20.22 -18.43 -16.61
N SER A 97 18.93 -18.72 -16.78
CA SER A 97 18.42 -19.51 -17.91
C SER A 97 18.47 -18.75 -19.24
N ARG A 98 18.14 -17.45 -19.21
CA ARG A 98 18.25 -16.56 -20.37
C ARG A 98 19.70 -16.37 -20.80
N ALA A 99 20.60 -16.17 -19.84
CA ALA A 99 22.03 -16.01 -20.10
C ALA A 99 22.64 -17.27 -20.72
N LEU A 100 22.24 -18.46 -20.25
CA LEU A 100 22.64 -19.72 -20.86
C LEU A 100 22.13 -19.88 -22.30
N ARG A 101 20.85 -19.59 -22.58
CA ARG A 101 20.31 -19.62 -23.95
C ARG A 101 21.04 -18.64 -24.88
N CYS A 102 21.33 -17.43 -24.40
CA CYS A 102 22.12 -16.46 -25.15
C CYS A 102 23.54 -16.98 -25.43
N ALA A 103 24.16 -17.65 -24.45
CA ALA A 103 25.46 -18.29 -24.64
C ALA A 103 25.42 -19.42 -25.68
N GLU A 104 24.36 -20.23 -25.71
CA GLU A 104 24.18 -21.30 -26.70
C GLU A 104 23.93 -20.75 -28.11
N ASP A 105 23.08 -19.73 -28.26
CA ASP A 105 22.89 -19.01 -29.52
C ASP A 105 24.20 -18.42 -30.05
N LEU A 106 25.07 -17.92 -29.15
CA LEU A 106 26.41 -17.45 -29.50
C LEU A 106 27.28 -18.58 -30.07
N ALA A 107 27.18 -19.82 -29.58
CA ALA A 107 27.90 -20.95 -30.18
C ALA A 107 27.38 -21.34 -31.56
N LEU A 108 26.09 -21.15 -31.83
CA LEU A 108 25.46 -21.44 -33.12
C LEU A 108 25.71 -20.35 -34.18
N SER A 109 26.31 -19.22 -33.79
CA SER A 109 26.55 -18.07 -34.68
C SER A 109 27.67 -18.26 -35.70
N GLY A 110 28.44 -19.36 -35.60
CA GLY A 110 29.57 -19.64 -36.49
C GLY A 110 30.84 -18.82 -36.21
N VAL A 111 30.92 -18.13 -35.07
CA VAL A 111 32.14 -17.47 -34.56
C VAL A 111 32.66 -18.26 -33.36
N THR A 112 33.96 -18.60 -33.36
CA THR A 112 34.57 -19.34 -32.26
C THR A 112 34.81 -18.40 -31.08
N VAL A 113 34.06 -18.60 -29.98
CA VAL A 113 34.12 -17.76 -28.78
C VAL A 113 34.35 -18.58 -27.52
N ARG A 114 35.07 -18.01 -26.56
CA ARG A 114 35.11 -18.44 -25.16
C ARG A 114 33.94 -17.79 -24.43
N ARG A 115 33.22 -18.56 -23.61
CA ARG A 115 32.03 -18.09 -22.91
C ARG A 115 32.10 -18.48 -21.44
N ALA A 116 31.67 -17.58 -20.56
CA ALA A 116 31.45 -17.94 -19.17
C ALA A 116 30.24 -17.24 -18.56
N LEU A 117 29.64 -17.90 -17.55
CA LEU A 117 28.53 -17.38 -16.77
C LEU A 117 28.89 -17.35 -15.29
N GLU A 118 28.66 -16.20 -14.66
CA GLU A 118 28.77 -16.02 -13.21
C GLU A 118 27.70 -15.05 -12.71
N SER A 119 27.34 -15.17 -11.43
CA SER A 119 26.47 -14.22 -10.74
C SER A 119 27.27 -13.52 -9.65
N GLY A 120 27.39 -12.20 -9.78
CA GLY A 120 28.19 -11.40 -8.86
C GLY A 120 27.66 -9.99 -8.73
N VAL A 121 28.10 -9.31 -7.66
CA VAL A 121 27.75 -7.91 -7.44
C VAL A 121 28.62 -7.03 -8.33
N VAL A 122 27.98 -6.20 -9.14
CA VAL A 122 28.61 -5.21 -10.00
C VAL A 122 28.02 -3.83 -9.78
N ARG A 123 28.88 -2.83 -9.88
CA ARG A 123 28.48 -1.43 -9.97
C ARG A 123 28.06 -1.13 -11.40
N VAL A 124 26.86 -0.62 -11.56
CA VAL A 124 26.32 -0.16 -12.85
C VAL A 124 26.28 1.36 -12.81
N SER A 125 26.96 2.04 -13.72
CA SER A 125 26.88 3.49 -13.87
C SER A 125 26.35 3.88 -15.24
N THR A 126 25.38 4.80 -15.25
CA THR A 126 24.79 5.41 -16.45
C THR A 126 25.05 6.92 -16.35
N GLY A 127 26.01 7.42 -17.13
CA GLY A 127 26.29 8.86 -17.19
C GLY A 127 25.32 9.59 -18.13
N PRO A 128 25.04 10.89 -17.92
CA PRO A 128 24.16 11.67 -18.79
C PRO A 128 24.66 11.78 -20.25
N ASP A 129 25.97 11.57 -20.49
CA ASP A 129 26.61 11.60 -21.81
C ASP A 129 27.12 10.22 -22.30
N ALA A 130 26.71 9.12 -21.66
CA ALA A 130 27.24 7.78 -21.98
C ALA A 130 26.33 6.97 -22.93
N GLU A 131 26.91 6.41 -24.00
CA GLU A 131 26.25 5.45 -24.94
C GLU A 131 26.01 4.05 -24.32
N GLY A 132 25.45 3.98 -23.10
CA GLY A 132 25.08 2.72 -22.41
C GLY A 132 25.68 2.53 -21.01
N PRO A 133 25.32 1.44 -20.30
CA PRO A 133 25.78 1.18 -18.94
C PRO A 133 27.27 0.79 -18.91
N ARG A 134 28.00 1.29 -17.91
CA ARG A 134 29.33 0.80 -17.56
C ARG A 134 29.26 -0.13 -16.36
N LEU A 135 29.98 -1.25 -16.42
CA LEU A 135 30.07 -2.24 -15.36
C LEU A 135 31.45 -2.18 -14.70
N SER A 136 31.50 -2.24 -13.37
CA SER A 136 32.76 -2.43 -12.63
C SER A 136 32.54 -3.22 -11.33
N GLY A 137 33.59 -3.81 -10.79
CA GLY A 137 33.56 -4.54 -9.52
C GLY A 137 33.81 -6.04 -9.66
N MET A 138 33.93 -6.69 -8.50
CA MET A 138 34.39 -8.08 -8.35
C MET A 138 33.61 -9.10 -9.20
N GLY A 139 32.28 -8.91 -9.35
CA GLY A 139 31.48 -9.83 -10.18
C GLY A 139 31.87 -9.82 -11.65
N LEU A 140 32.25 -8.66 -12.20
CA LEU A 140 32.73 -8.55 -13.58
C LEU A 140 34.11 -9.19 -13.72
N GLU A 141 35.01 -8.93 -12.76
CA GLU A 141 36.36 -9.49 -12.76
C GLU A 141 36.33 -11.02 -12.73
N GLN A 142 35.52 -11.61 -11.85
CA GLN A 142 35.33 -13.06 -11.77
C GLN A 142 34.78 -13.64 -13.08
N THR A 143 33.79 -12.97 -13.69
CA THR A 143 33.23 -13.40 -14.98
C THR A 143 34.29 -13.40 -16.08
N LEU A 144 35.16 -12.38 -16.12
CA LEU A 144 36.23 -12.29 -17.11
C LEU A 144 37.32 -13.34 -16.88
N VAL A 145 37.69 -13.62 -15.62
CA VAL A 145 38.62 -14.71 -15.29
C VAL A 145 38.08 -16.06 -15.74
N LEU A 146 36.79 -16.33 -15.50
CA LEU A 146 36.13 -17.55 -15.97
C LEU A 146 36.09 -17.62 -17.51
N THR A 147 35.87 -16.48 -18.17
CA THR A 147 35.85 -16.41 -19.64
C THR A 147 37.23 -16.71 -20.23
N ASP A 148 38.29 -16.20 -19.61
CA ASP A 148 39.67 -16.43 -20.06
C ASP A 148 40.15 -17.87 -19.80
N ALA A 149 39.61 -18.53 -18.77
CA ALA A 149 39.88 -19.93 -18.45
C ALA A 149 39.16 -20.94 -19.37
N ALA A 150 38.16 -20.50 -20.14
CA ALA A 150 37.41 -21.36 -21.06
C ALA A 150 38.20 -21.63 -22.35
N ALA A 151 38.12 -22.86 -22.86
CA ALA A 151 38.63 -23.18 -24.20
C ALA A 151 37.75 -22.53 -25.31
N PRO A 152 38.26 -22.31 -26.53
CA PRO A 152 37.45 -21.83 -27.64
C PRO A 152 36.26 -22.78 -27.91
N GLY A 153 35.04 -22.25 -27.94
CA GLY A 153 33.80 -23.02 -28.05
C GLY A 153 33.27 -23.59 -26.72
N GLU A 154 34.01 -23.46 -25.62
CA GLU A 154 33.58 -23.91 -24.30
C GLU A 154 32.70 -22.87 -23.59
N LEU A 155 31.79 -23.37 -22.74
CA LEU A 155 31.03 -22.57 -21.78
C LEU A 155 31.36 -23.06 -20.35
N LEU A 156 31.95 -22.18 -19.56
CA LEU A 156 32.18 -22.40 -18.13
C LEU A 156 31.12 -21.69 -17.28
N VAL A 157 30.69 -22.32 -16.20
CA VAL A 157 29.70 -21.77 -15.28
C VAL A 157 30.26 -21.80 -13.87
N GLY A 158 30.21 -20.67 -13.18
CA GLY A 158 30.61 -20.57 -11.78
C GLY A 158 29.58 -21.12 -10.80
N ALA A 159 29.95 -21.26 -9.53
CA ALA A 159 29.15 -21.97 -8.52
C ALA A 159 27.75 -21.38 -8.33
N SER A 160 27.64 -20.05 -8.33
CA SER A 160 26.36 -19.35 -8.14
C SER A 160 25.38 -19.65 -9.27
N VAL A 161 25.84 -19.55 -10.51
CA VAL A 161 24.99 -19.80 -11.69
C VAL A 161 24.70 -21.29 -11.85
N LYS A 162 25.64 -22.18 -11.50
CA LYS A 162 25.39 -23.62 -11.51
C LYS A 162 24.25 -23.97 -10.56
N ALA A 163 24.22 -23.43 -9.34
CA ALA A 163 23.14 -23.69 -8.39
C ALA A 163 21.77 -23.27 -8.96
N LEU A 164 21.71 -22.08 -9.56
CA LEU A 164 20.49 -21.56 -10.21
C LEU A 164 20.04 -22.41 -11.41
N LEU A 165 20.98 -22.90 -12.22
CA LEU A 165 20.68 -23.74 -13.38
C LEU A 165 20.32 -25.18 -13.01
N VAL A 166 20.87 -25.71 -11.92
CA VAL A 166 20.45 -27.00 -11.35
C VAL A 166 19.02 -26.90 -10.84
N GLU A 167 18.65 -25.79 -10.18
CA GLU A 167 17.28 -25.55 -9.74
C GLU A 167 16.31 -25.33 -10.91
N ALA A 168 16.72 -24.63 -11.97
CA ALA A 168 15.92 -24.42 -13.17
C ALA A 168 15.68 -25.72 -13.98
N GLY A 169 16.52 -26.74 -13.79
CA GLY A 169 16.51 -27.97 -14.57
C GLY A 169 17.02 -27.74 -16.00
N GLY A 170 17.28 -28.81 -16.75
CA GLY A 170 17.61 -28.73 -18.18
C GLY A 170 19.09 -28.87 -18.54
N VAL A 171 20.02 -28.69 -17.58
CA VAL A 171 21.45 -28.48 -17.87
C VAL A 171 22.32 -29.61 -17.31
N ARG A 172 23.24 -30.14 -18.11
CA ARG A 172 24.29 -31.10 -17.68
C ARG A 172 25.62 -30.40 -17.51
N PHE A 173 26.27 -30.66 -16.38
CA PHE A 173 27.59 -30.13 -16.03
C PHE A 173 28.62 -31.26 -15.99
N GLY A 174 29.76 -31.04 -16.63
CA GLY A 174 30.91 -31.92 -16.59
C GLY A 174 31.77 -31.73 -15.33
N ALA A 175 33.00 -32.25 -15.37
CA ALA A 175 33.94 -32.16 -14.25
C ALA A 175 34.23 -30.71 -13.82
N SER A 176 34.38 -30.50 -12.50
CA SER A 176 34.79 -29.23 -11.91
C SER A 176 36.24 -28.88 -12.23
N ARG A 177 36.52 -27.59 -12.40
CA ARG A 177 37.86 -27.01 -12.47
C ARG A 177 38.03 -25.98 -11.36
N GLU A 178 39.14 -26.06 -10.63
CA GLU A 178 39.53 -25.02 -9.67
C GLU A 178 40.23 -23.87 -10.41
N LEU A 179 39.74 -22.65 -10.22
CA LEU A 179 40.25 -21.45 -10.87
C LEU A 179 40.47 -20.32 -9.83
N PRO A 180 41.32 -19.32 -10.13
CA PRO A 180 41.44 -18.13 -9.30
C PRO A 180 40.09 -17.41 -9.20
N GLY A 181 39.46 -17.44 -8.03
CA GLY A 181 38.14 -16.85 -7.80
C GLY A 181 36.98 -17.83 -7.62
N GLY A 182 37.21 -19.14 -7.73
CA GLY A 182 36.24 -20.19 -7.37
C GLY A 182 36.25 -21.42 -8.27
N THR A 183 35.41 -22.40 -7.94
CA THR A 183 35.20 -23.61 -8.74
C THR A 183 34.27 -23.31 -9.94
N ALA A 184 34.63 -23.82 -11.12
CA ALA A 184 33.84 -23.71 -12.34
C ALA A 184 33.50 -25.09 -12.93
N TRP A 185 32.41 -25.18 -13.68
CA TRP A 185 31.97 -26.40 -14.35
C TRP A 185 31.77 -26.15 -15.83
N ARG A 186 32.19 -27.11 -16.66
CA ARG A 186 31.87 -27.12 -18.09
C ARG A 186 30.41 -27.48 -18.29
N VAL A 187 29.70 -26.75 -19.16
CA VAL A 187 28.37 -27.17 -19.62
C VAL A 187 28.54 -28.19 -20.76
N GLU A 188 27.97 -29.38 -20.58
CA GLU A 188 28.08 -30.48 -21.55
C GLU A 188 26.90 -30.50 -22.52
N THR A 189 25.66 -30.32 -22.04
CA THR A 189 24.43 -30.21 -22.85
C THR A 189 23.29 -29.53 -22.09
N GLY A 190 22.45 -28.78 -22.82
CA GLY A 190 21.06 -28.48 -22.43
C GLY A 190 20.78 -27.02 -22.09
N ALA A 191 19.74 -26.47 -22.70
CA ALA A 191 19.06 -25.28 -22.23
C ALA A 191 18.01 -25.66 -21.17
N PRO A 192 17.87 -24.88 -20.08
CA PRO A 192 16.68 -24.95 -19.25
C PRO A 192 15.45 -24.77 -20.15
N PRO A 193 14.40 -25.59 -19.98
CA PRO A 193 13.11 -25.31 -20.62
C PRO A 193 12.76 -23.85 -20.33
N ALA A 194 12.15 -23.15 -21.28
CA ALA A 194 11.49 -21.89 -20.95
C ALA A 194 10.61 -22.19 -19.72
N ARG A 195 10.75 -21.41 -18.64
CA ARG A 195 9.81 -21.50 -17.52
C ARG A 195 8.41 -21.51 -18.13
N VAL A 196 7.54 -22.35 -17.61
CA VAL A 196 6.15 -22.44 -18.07
C VAL A 196 5.50 -21.07 -17.91
N GLU A 197 5.55 -20.27 -18.96
CA GLU A 197 4.80 -19.03 -19.09
C GLU A 197 3.34 -19.34 -19.43
N SER A 198 3.04 -20.55 -19.90
CA SER A 198 1.66 -20.98 -20.16
C SER A 198 0.93 -21.36 -18.88
N LEU A 199 -0.18 -20.70 -18.58
CA LEU A 199 -1.18 -21.18 -17.63
C LEU A 199 -1.58 -22.62 -18.00
N VAL A 200 -1.44 -23.56 -17.07
CA VAL A 200 -1.82 -24.96 -17.27
C VAL A 200 -3.21 -25.20 -16.70
N GLY A 201 -4.12 -25.65 -17.56
CA GLY A 201 -5.52 -25.86 -17.21
C GLY A 201 -6.30 -24.54 -17.04
N ARG A 202 -7.51 -24.66 -16.48
CA ARG A 202 -8.43 -23.54 -16.17
C ARG A 202 -9.06 -22.84 -17.37
N ASP A 203 -9.26 -23.56 -18.46
CA ASP A 203 -9.86 -23.00 -19.69
C ASP A 203 -11.23 -22.35 -19.42
N GLU A 204 -12.06 -22.98 -18.59
CA GLU A 204 -13.38 -22.44 -18.21
C GLU A 204 -13.27 -21.12 -17.44
N ALA A 205 -12.47 -21.07 -16.37
CA ALA A 205 -12.27 -19.85 -15.59
C ALA A 205 -11.66 -18.72 -16.46
N LEU A 206 -10.76 -19.09 -17.38
CA LEU A 206 -10.13 -18.15 -18.30
C LEU A 206 -11.14 -17.59 -19.33
N ALA A 207 -12.07 -18.42 -19.81
CA ALA A 207 -13.17 -17.98 -20.67
C ALA A 207 -14.11 -16.99 -19.95
N GLU A 208 -14.38 -17.23 -18.67
CA GLU A 208 -15.16 -16.31 -17.84
C GLU A 208 -14.45 -14.97 -17.60
N ALA A 209 -13.14 -15.01 -17.33
CA ALA A 209 -12.34 -13.79 -17.24
C ALA A 209 -12.29 -13.04 -18.58
N ARG A 210 -12.24 -13.76 -19.72
CA ARG A 210 -12.33 -13.16 -21.05
C ARG A 210 -13.61 -12.35 -21.23
N ALA A 211 -14.75 -12.87 -20.78
CA ALA A 211 -16.02 -12.15 -20.89
C ALA A 211 -15.98 -10.79 -20.17
N VAL A 212 -15.30 -10.70 -19.01
CA VAL A 212 -15.10 -9.44 -18.29
C VAL A 212 -14.16 -8.51 -19.07
N VAL A 213 -13.04 -9.03 -19.59
CA VAL A 213 -12.10 -8.25 -20.43
C VAL A 213 -12.80 -7.67 -21.66
N ASP A 214 -13.63 -8.46 -22.35
CA ASP A 214 -14.35 -8.04 -23.54
C ASP A 214 -15.44 -7.00 -23.21
N SER A 215 -16.12 -7.15 -22.07
CA SER A 215 -17.09 -6.17 -21.56
C SER A 215 -16.42 -4.84 -21.19
N ALA A 216 -15.25 -4.91 -20.54
CA ALA A 216 -14.43 -3.73 -20.25
C ALA A 216 -14.02 -3.00 -21.53
N ARG A 217 -13.62 -3.75 -22.57
CA ARG A 217 -13.26 -3.20 -23.89
C ARG A 217 -14.41 -2.48 -24.57
N ARG A 218 -15.65 -2.95 -24.39
CA ARG A 218 -16.87 -2.27 -24.90
C ARG A 218 -17.28 -1.07 -24.05
N GLY A 219 -16.61 -0.81 -22.92
CA GLY A 219 -16.97 0.25 -21.99
C GLY A 219 -18.23 -0.07 -21.16
N GLU A 220 -18.66 -1.33 -21.14
CA GLU A 220 -19.85 -1.80 -20.41
C GLU A 220 -19.53 -2.09 -18.92
N GLY A 221 -18.24 -2.03 -18.54
CA GLY A 221 -17.77 -2.38 -17.20
C GLY A 221 -17.85 -3.88 -16.95
N GLY A 222 -17.96 -4.28 -15.68
CA GLY A 222 -18.13 -5.69 -15.29
C GLY A 222 -17.13 -6.09 -14.21
N ALA A 223 -17.53 -7.02 -13.33
CA ALA A 223 -16.69 -7.46 -12.24
C ALA A 223 -16.89 -8.95 -11.96
N ARG A 224 -15.81 -9.67 -11.71
CA ARG A 224 -15.85 -11.07 -11.26
C ARG A 224 -14.68 -11.36 -10.32
N LEU A 225 -14.96 -12.20 -9.32
CA LEU A 225 -13.96 -12.70 -8.38
C LEU A 225 -13.58 -14.14 -8.72
N PHE A 226 -12.31 -14.47 -8.56
CA PHE A 226 -11.77 -15.82 -8.70
C PHE A 226 -11.17 -16.24 -7.36
N VAL A 227 -11.93 -17.04 -6.62
CA VAL A 227 -11.59 -17.42 -5.25
C VAL A 227 -11.05 -18.83 -5.21
N GLY A 228 -10.13 -19.13 -4.31
CA GLY A 228 -9.61 -20.48 -4.18
C GLY A 228 -8.65 -20.62 -3.02
N PRO A 229 -8.33 -21.85 -2.59
CA PRO A 229 -7.43 -22.10 -1.48
C PRO A 229 -6.02 -21.58 -1.81
N THR A 230 -5.22 -21.28 -0.79
CA THR A 230 -3.89 -20.74 -1.07
C THR A 230 -2.99 -21.75 -1.78
N GLY A 231 -2.10 -21.22 -2.61
CA GLY A 231 -1.23 -22.03 -3.45
C GLY A 231 -1.91 -22.64 -4.67
N VAL A 232 -3.24 -22.49 -4.83
CA VAL A 232 -3.93 -22.95 -6.03
C VAL A 232 -3.35 -22.28 -7.27
N GLY A 233 -2.93 -21.02 -7.19
CA GLY A 233 -2.29 -20.29 -8.31
C GLY A 233 -3.11 -19.10 -8.79
N ARG A 234 -3.73 -18.36 -7.86
CA ARG A 234 -4.53 -17.16 -8.10
C ARG A 234 -3.73 -16.06 -8.82
N SER A 235 -2.51 -15.76 -8.35
CA SER A 235 -1.66 -14.73 -8.95
C SER A 235 -1.24 -15.08 -10.38
N ARG A 236 -0.89 -16.36 -10.67
CA ARG A 236 -0.60 -16.80 -12.04
C ARG A 236 -1.81 -16.70 -12.97
N PHE A 237 -3.00 -16.94 -12.44
CA PHE A 237 -4.24 -16.74 -13.19
C PHE A 237 -4.46 -15.26 -13.54
N LEU A 238 -4.23 -14.33 -12.60
CA LEU A 238 -4.30 -12.89 -12.89
C LEU A 238 -3.28 -12.44 -13.94
N GLU A 239 -2.06 -12.98 -13.90
CA GLU A 239 -1.05 -12.73 -14.92
C GLU A 239 -1.52 -13.18 -16.31
N ALA A 240 -2.08 -14.40 -16.41
CA ALA A 240 -2.67 -14.86 -17.66
C ALA A 240 -3.83 -13.96 -18.15
N VAL A 241 -4.67 -13.46 -17.24
CA VAL A 241 -5.72 -12.48 -17.58
C VAL A 241 -5.11 -11.16 -18.09
N ALA A 242 -3.99 -10.72 -17.52
CA ALA A 242 -3.28 -9.52 -17.97
C ALA A 242 -2.73 -9.70 -19.40
N GLU A 243 -2.10 -10.83 -19.71
CA GLU A 243 -1.62 -11.18 -21.06
C GLU A 243 -2.77 -11.20 -22.07
N LEU A 244 -3.88 -11.83 -21.67
CA LEU A 244 -5.12 -11.90 -22.42
C LEU A 244 -5.76 -10.53 -22.68
N ALA A 245 -5.55 -9.55 -21.81
CA ALA A 245 -6.04 -8.18 -21.94
C ALA A 245 -5.06 -7.28 -22.71
N ALA A 246 -3.75 -7.54 -22.67
CA ALA A 246 -2.74 -6.85 -23.46
C ALA A 246 -2.97 -7.02 -24.97
N GLY A 247 -3.48 -8.18 -25.39
CA GLY A 247 -3.91 -8.42 -26.78
C GLY A 247 -5.21 -7.70 -27.17
N ALA A 248 -5.92 -7.06 -26.24
CA ALA A 248 -7.24 -6.45 -26.41
C ALA A 248 -7.22 -4.91 -26.42
N ALA A 249 -6.19 -4.30 -27.03
CA ALA A 249 -6.09 -2.85 -27.21
C ALA A 249 -7.36 -2.25 -27.85
N PRO A 250 -7.83 -1.05 -27.44
CA PRO A 250 -7.13 -0.05 -26.62
C PRO A 250 -7.36 -0.11 -25.08
N LEU A 251 -7.80 -1.23 -24.50
CA LEU A 251 -8.09 -1.35 -23.06
C LEU A 251 -6.87 -1.03 -22.16
N ARG A 252 -7.03 -0.16 -21.15
CA ARG A 252 -5.99 0.07 -20.12
C ARG A 252 -6.11 -0.97 -19.02
N VAL A 253 -4.99 -1.60 -18.66
CA VAL A 253 -4.93 -2.63 -17.62
C VAL A 253 -4.05 -2.17 -16.48
N VAL A 254 -4.54 -2.26 -15.24
CA VAL A 254 -3.80 -1.93 -14.03
C VAL A 254 -3.78 -3.14 -13.13
N HIS A 255 -2.57 -3.60 -12.79
CA HIS A 255 -2.38 -4.61 -11.76
C HIS A 255 -2.16 -3.93 -10.42
N ALA A 256 -2.98 -4.30 -9.45
CA ALA A 256 -2.92 -3.83 -8.08
C ALA A 256 -3.04 -5.03 -7.13
N TRP A 257 -2.64 -4.83 -5.88
CA TRP A 257 -2.71 -5.86 -4.85
C TRP A 257 -3.34 -5.29 -3.59
N GLY A 258 -4.02 -6.15 -2.83
CA GLY A 258 -4.36 -5.87 -1.45
C GLY A 258 -3.08 -5.76 -0.62
N GLY A 259 -2.71 -4.53 -0.25
CA GLY A 259 -1.60 -4.29 0.68
C GLY A 259 -2.03 -4.53 2.12
N ASP A 260 -1.09 -4.90 2.99
CA ASP A 260 -1.34 -4.95 4.43
C ASP A 260 -1.89 -3.59 4.89
N PRO A 261 -3.09 -3.54 5.51
CA PRO A 261 -3.68 -2.30 6.03
C PRO A 261 -2.71 -1.52 6.94
N ARG A 262 -1.80 -2.24 7.62
CA ARG A 262 -0.74 -1.70 8.49
C ARG A 262 0.31 -0.85 7.76
N SER A 263 0.37 -0.92 6.42
CA SER A 263 1.36 -0.23 5.58
C SER A 263 0.76 0.70 4.52
N ALA A 264 -0.49 0.41 4.11
CA ALA A 264 -1.12 1.10 3.00
C ALA A 264 -1.87 2.38 3.42
N GLY A 265 -2.40 2.43 4.66
CA GLY A 265 -3.32 3.48 5.13
C GLY A 265 -4.68 3.42 4.42
N ALA A 266 -5.60 4.34 4.74
CA ALA A 266 -6.82 4.51 3.95
C ALA A 266 -6.52 4.72 2.47
N LEU A 267 -7.35 4.11 1.62
CA LEU A 267 -7.24 4.21 0.15
C LEU A 267 -5.95 3.58 -0.40
N GLY A 268 -5.39 2.59 0.32
CA GLY A 268 -4.16 1.89 -0.04
C GLY A 268 -4.18 1.26 -1.44
N LEU A 269 -5.30 0.62 -1.81
CA LEU A 269 -5.51 0.10 -3.17
C LEU A 269 -5.50 1.22 -4.20
N TRP A 270 -6.15 2.33 -3.93
CA TRP A 270 -6.25 3.43 -4.88
C TRP A 270 -4.91 4.11 -5.10
N ARG A 271 -4.10 4.21 -4.04
CA ARG A 271 -2.71 4.66 -4.14
C ARG A 271 -1.92 3.78 -5.11
N THR A 272 -2.00 2.45 -5.00
CA THR A 272 -1.28 1.55 -5.93
C THR A 272 -1.82 1.66 -7.35
N VAL A 273 -3.14 1.77 -7.52
CA VAL A 273 -3.79 1.98 -8.82
C VAL A 273 -3.31 3.27 -9.49
N PHE A 274 -3.33 4.41 -8.79
CA PHE A 274 -2.90 5.70 -9.38
C PHE A 274 -1.40 5.77 -9.63
N VAL A 275 -0.57 5.13 -8.79
CA VAL A 275 0.86 4.98 -9.07
C VAL A 275 1.06 4.22 -10.38
N ALA A 276 0.38 3.08 -10.56
CA ALA A 276 0.49 2.27 -11.76
C ALA A 276 0.01 3.02 -13.02
N LEU A 277 -1.12 3.72 -12.93
CA LEU A 277 -1.67 4.54 -14.01
C LEU A 277 -0.71 5.65 -14.45
N SER A 278 -0.15 6.38 -13.48
CA SER A 278 0.72 7.50 -13.77
C SER A 278 2.05 7.07 -14.40
N ARG A 279 2.56 5.88 -14.04
CA ARG A 279 3.73 5.27 -14.69
C ARG A 279 3.44 4.86 -16.13
N ALA A 280 2.29 4.23 -16.38
CA ALA A 280 1.88 3.84 -17.73
C ALA A 280 1.76 5.06 -18.68
N ALA A 281 1.45 6.24 -18.15
CA ALA A 281 1.35 7.48 -18.92
C ALA A 281 2.69 8.22 -19.11
N SER A 282 3.62 8.14 -18.14
CA SER A 282 4.84 8.97 -18.13
C SER A 282 6.10 8.28 -18.67
N GLY A 283 6.10 6.95 -18.84
CA GLY A 283 7.24 6.20 -19.39
C GLY A 283 8.54 6.24 -18.56
N ALA A 284 8.53 6.82 -17.35
CA ALA A 284 9.72 7.06 -16.54
C ALA A 284 9.52 6.71 -15.03
N ASP A 285 10.62 6.30 -14.40
CA ASP A 285 10.80 6.08 -12.96
C ASP A 285 10.82 7.43 -12.21
N ALA A 286 9.71 7.81 -11.57
CA ALA A 286 9.66 8.94 -10.65
C ALA A 286 9.04 8.53 -9.30
N SER A 287 9.61 9.05 -8.20
CA SER A 287 9.23 8.74 -6.81
C SER A 287 7.86 9.31 -6.39
N ALA A 288 7.32 10.24 -7.17
CA ALA A 288 5.89 10.53 -7.22
C ALA A 288 5.58 10.86 -8.69
N PRO A 289 4.87 9.99 -9.42
CA PRO A 289 4.70 10.20 -10.84
C PRO A 289 3.69 11.36 -11.02
N PRO A 290 4.00 12.37 -11.84
CA PRO A 290 3.07 13.44 -12.07
C PRO A 290 1.85 12.85 -12.78
N LEU A 291 0.68 12.97 -12.17
CA LEU A 291 -0.60 12.54 -12.76
C LEU A 291 -0.97 13.41 -13.99
N SER A 292 -0.10 14.35 -14.39
CA SER A 292 -0.24 15.21 -15.55
C SER A 292 -0.40 14.43 -16.86
N GLY A 293 0.28 13.29 -16.99
CA GLY A 293 0.10 12.37 -18.13
C GLY A 293 -1.31 11.76 -18.24
N LEU A 294 -2.13 11.87 -17.19
CA LEU A 294 -3.52 11.39 -17.15
C LEU A 294 -4.55 12.50 -17.42
N GLY A 295 -4.11 13.70 -17.82
CA GLY A 295 -5.00 14.85 -18.06
C GLY A 295 -5.46 15.56 -16.79
N LEU A 296 -4.75 15.37 -15.67
CA LEU A 296 -4.95 16.13 -14.43
C LEU A 296 -3.96 17.32 -14.40
N SER A 297 -4.41 18.50 -14.00
CA SER A 297 -3.51 19.62 -13.73
C SER A 297 -2.63 19.33 -12.51
N GLU A 298 -1.46 19.97 -12.43
CA GLU A 298 -0.53 19.82 -11.30
C GLU A 298 -1.20 20.09 -9.93
N PRO A 299 -2.06 21.13 -9.77
CA PRO A 299 -2.80 21.33 -8.52
C PRO A 299 -3.80 20.20 -8.22
N GLU A 300 -4.53 19.69 -9.21
CA GLU A 300 -5.46 18.56 -9.04
C GLU A 300 -4.71 17.30 -8.62
N ALA A 301 -3.57 17.02 -9.25
CA ALA A 301 -2.70 15.89 -8.92
C ALA A 301 -2.19 15.96 -7.48
N GLN A 302 -1.77 17.14 -7.02
CA GLN A 302 -1.32 17.33 -5.63
C GLN A 302 -2.47 17.17 -4.63
N VAL A 303 -3.68 17.60 -4.96
CA VAL A 303 -4.86 17.36 -4.11
C VAL A 303 -5.20 15.87 -4.06
N LEU A 304 -5.18 15.16 -5.20
CA LEU A 304 -5.41 13.71 -5.25
C LEU A 304 -4.37 12.95 -4.43
N TRP A 305 -3.08 13.25 -4.57
CA TRP A 305 -2.04 12.59 -3.79
C TRP A 305 -2.17 12.86 -2.29
N ARG A 306 -2.48 14.10 -1.89
CA ARG A 306 -2.77 14.41 -0.48
C ARG A 306 -3.98 13.63 0.01
N ARG A 307 -5.00 13.46 -0.83
CA ARG A 307 -6.21 12.69 -0.50
C ARG A 307 -5.90 11.21 -0.29
N LEU A 308 -5.19 10.59 -1.23
CA LEU A 308 -4.76 9.18 -1.16
C LEU A 308 -3.78 8.92 0.00
N ALA A 309 -3.00 9.93 0.42
CA ALA A 309 -2.05 9.80 1.52
C ALA A 309 -2.64 10.08 2.91
N ARG A 310 -3.68 10.93 2.99
CA ARG A 310 -4.25 11.41 4.26
C ARG A 310 -5.67 10.93 4.55
N GLY A 311 -6.33 10.21 3.64
CA GLY A 311 -7.70 9.73 3.86
C GLY A 311 -8.76 10.85 3.81
N ALA A 312 -9.83 10.69 4.60
CA ALA A 312 -10.89 11.70 4.74
C ALA A 312 -10.32 13.05 5.20
N PRO A 313 -10.96 14.17 4.85
CA PRO A 313 -10.56 15.43 5.42
C PRO A 313 -10.99 15.46 6.89
N VAL A 314 -10.34 16.31 7.69
CA VAL A 314 -10.69 16.52 9.09
C VAL A 314 -12.18 16.90 9.19
N GLY A 315 -12.99 16.03 9.79
CA GLY A 315 -14.42 16.24 10.00
C GLY A 315 -15.36 15.73 8.90
N GLY A 316 -14.86 15.04 7.87
CA GLY A 316 -15.67 14.39 6.83
C GLY A 316 -15.69 12.87 6.97
N HIS A 317 -16.79 12.24 6.57
CA HIS A 317 -16.79 10.83 6.19
C HIS A 317 -15.91 10.65 4.95
N LEU A 318 -15.11 9.58 4.88
CA LEU A 318 -14.80 8.98 3.58
C LEU A 318 -16.13 8.43 3.06
N ALA A 319 -16.90 9.27 2.37
CA ALA A 319 -18.11 8.81 1.71
C ALA A 319 -17.71 7.75 0.67
N ALA A 320 -18.55 6.73 0.54
CA ALA A 320 -18.53 5.83 -0.60
C ALA A 320 -18.58 6.68 -1.89
N GLY A 321 -17.49 6.70 -2.66
CA GLY A 321 -17.36 7.54 -3.85
C GLY A 321 -16.72 8.90 -3.62
N ASP A 322 -15.48 8.92 -3.11
CA ASP A 322 -14.61 10.10 -3.13
C ASP A 322 -14.62 10.77 -4.51
N GLY A 323 -15.34 11.88 -4.64
CA GLY A 323 -15.67 12.47 -5.93
C GLY A 323 -14.44 12.85 -6.76
N LEU A 324 -13.32 13.12 -6.08
CA LEU A 324 -12.06 13.46 -6.73
C LEU A 324 -11.38 12.20 -7.31
N VAL A 325 -11.39 11.09 -6.58
CA VAL A 325 -10.93 9.79 -7.08
C VAL A 325 -11.82 9.32 -8.23
N MET A 326 -13.14 9.42 -8.08
CA MET A 326 -14.11 9.01 -9.10
C MET A 326 -13.93 9.79 -10.41
N GLU A 327 -13.74 11.11 -10.32
CA GLU A 327 -13.49 11.97 -11.48
C GLU A 327 -12.14 11.66 -12.14
N ALA A 328 -11.09 11.44 -11.35
CA ALA A 328 -9.79 11.04 -11.88
C ALA A 328 -9.86 9.68 -12.61
N LEU A 329 -10.56 8.68 -12.03
CA LEU A 329 -10.79 7.40 -12.69
C LEU A 329 -11.61 7.54 -13.97
N ARG A 330 -12.64 8.40 -13.97
CA ARG A 330 -13.45 8.69 -15.17
C ARG A 330 -12.58 9.20 -16.32
N ARG A 331 -11.70 10.18 -16.06
CA ARG A 331 -10.78 10.73 -17.06
C ARG A 331 -9.80 9.68 -17.57
N VAL A 332 -9.27 8.84 -16.67
CA VAL A 332 -8.33 7.77 -17.02
C VAL A 332 -9.00 6.65 -17.82
N ALA A 333 -10.24 6.31 -17.51
CA ALA A 333 -10.97 5.26 -18.21
C ALA A 333 -11.47 5.71 -19.59
N GLN A 334 -11.47 7.00 -19.90
CA GLN A 334 -11.80 7.52 -21.23
C GLN A 334 -10.52 7.69 -22.07
N PRO A 335 -10.49 7.27 -23.37
CA PRO A 335 -11.62 6.74 -24.17
C PRO A 335 -11.83 5.22 -24.10
N ALA A 336 -10.90 4.44 -23.53
CA ALA A 336 -10.74 3.02 -23.88
C ALA A 336 -11.14 1.97 -22.81
N GLY A 337 -11.70 2.41 -21.69
CA GLY A 337 -12.02 1.55 -20.53
C GLY A 337 -10.80 1.27 -19.66
N LEU A 338 -11.06 0.94 -18.38
CA LEU A 338 -10.03 0.59 -17.40
C LEU A 338 -10.35 -0.77 -16.77
N LEU A 339 -9.45 -1.74 -16.92
CA LEU A 339 -9.50 -3.03 -16.25
C LEU A 339 -8.56 -3.02 -15.03
N LEU A 340 -9.15 -3.21 -13.85
CA LEU A 340 -8.43 -3.43 -12.61
C LEU A 340 -8.24 -4.93 -12.39
N LEU A 341 -7.00 -5.36 -12.24
CA LEU A 341 -6.62 -6.69 -11.81
C LEU A 341 -6.17 -6.58 -10.36
N VAL A 342 -6.95 -7.11 -9.42
CA VAL A 342 -6.67 -6.95 -7.97
C VAL A 342 -6.37 -8.30 -7.36
N ASP A 343 -5.11 -8.51 -6.96
CA ASP A 343 -4.70 -9.73 -6.27
C ASP A 343 -5.07 -9.67 -4.78
N ASP A 344 -5.57 -10.77 -4.23
CA ASP A 344 -5.95 -10.96 -2.82
C ASP A 344 -6.86 -9.85 -2.26
N VAL A 345 -8.06 -9.68 -2.84
CA VAL A 345 -9.05 -8.63 -2.47
C VAL A 345 -9.44 -8.65 -0.98
N HIS A 346 -9.31 -9.80 -0.31
CA HIS A 346 -9.57 -9.98 1.11
C HIS A 346 -8.59 -9.20 2.02
N ARG A 347 -7.45 -8.74 1.47
CA ARG A 347 -6.44 -7.95 2.18
C ARG A 347 -6.61 -6.44 2.03
N VAL A 348 -7.49 -6.00 1.13
CA VAL A 348 -7.69 -4.57 0.85
C VAL A 348 -8.35 -3.87 2.05
N ASP A 349 -7.94 -2.64 2.36
CA ASP A 349 -8.54 -1.85 3.43
C ASP A 349 -10.02 -1.55 3.18
N GLY A 350 -10.81 -1.48 4.26
CA GLY A 350 -12.26 -1.29 4.17
C GLY A 350 -12.67 -0.05 3.37
N THR A 351 -11.93 1.05 3.55
CA THR A 351 -12.17 2.31 2.81
C THR A 351 -11.97 2.13 1.30
N SER A 352 -10.89 1.48 0.90
CA SER A 352 -10.64 1.14 -0.51
C SER A 352 -11.73 0.25 -1.08
N LEU A 353 -12.21 -0.74 -0.32
CA LEU A 353 -13.28 -1.66 -0.73
C LEU A 353 -14.63 -0.94 -0.90
N GLU A 354 -14.99 -0.04 0.02
CA GLU A 354 -16.20 0.78 -0.10
C GLU A 354 -16.14 1.67 -1.36
N LEU A 355 -14.98 2.27 -1.65
CA LEU A 355 -14.79 3.04 -2.88
C LEU A 355 -14.80 2.13 -4.12
N LEU A 356 -14.23 0.93 -4.07
CA LEU A 356 -14.24 -0.04 -5.18
C LEU A 356 -15.65 -0.50 -5.51
N ALA A 357 -16.46 -0.84 -4.52
CA ALA A 357 -17.86 -1.16 -4.71
C ALA A 357 -18.61 0.00 -5.39
N THR A 358 -18.32 1.24 -4.99
CA THR A 358 -18.94 2.44 -5.58
C THR A 358 -18.50 2.67 -7.04
N VAL A 359 -17.21 2.49 -7.33
CA VAL A 359 -16.66 2.59 -8.69
C VAL A 359 -17.33 1.58 -9.61
N LEU A 360 -17.45 0.33 -9.16
CA LEU A 360 -18.05 -0.75 -9.95
C LEU A 360 -19.56 -0.59 -10.14
N ALA A 361 -20.26 0.02 -9.18
CA ALA A 361 -21.68 0.36 -9.32
C ALA A 361 -21.94 1.49 -10.32
N THR A 362 -20.94 2.33 -10.62
CA THR A 362 -21.08 3.53 -11.46
C THR A 362 -20.77 3.22 -12.93
N LYS A 363 -21.80 2.90 -13.72
CA LYS A 363 -21.66 2.47 -15.13
C LYS A 363 -20.88 3.45 -16.02
N ASP A 364 -21.06 4.74 -15.82
CA ASP A 364 -20.43 5.78 -16.66
C ASP A 364 -18.90 5.88 -16.49
N LEU A 365 -18.32 5.18 -15.50
CA LEU A 365 -16.88 5.18 -15.30
C LEU A 365 -16.12 4.24 -16.24
N ARG A 366 -16.77 3.27 -16.90
CA ARG A 366 -16.10 2.27 -17.77
C ARG A 366 -14.95 1.51 -17.06
N VAL A 367 -15.09 1.28 -15.77
CA VAL A 367 -14.13 0.51 -14.96
C VAL A 367 -14.65 -0.93 -14.80
N ALA A 368 -13.77 -1.90 -14.99
CA ALA A 368 -14.03 -3.32 -14.78
C ALA A 368 -13.04 -3.91 -13.77
N LEU A 369 -13.41 -5.03 -13.13
CA LEU A 369 -12.60 -5.73 -12.13
C LEU A 369 -12.48 -7.22 -12.45
N VAL A 370 -11.25 -7.73 -12.44
CA VAL A 370 -10.98 -9.13 -12.17
C VAL A 370 -10.19 -9.21 -10.86
N GLY A 371 -10.81 -9.75 -9.84
CA GLY A 371 -10.20 -9.87 -8.50
C GLY A 371 -9.92 -11.32 -8.15
N THR A 372 -8.88 -11.59 -7.36
CA THR A 372 -8.68 -12.90 -6.73
C THR A 372 -8.83 -12.80 -5.22
N GLY A 373 -9.17 -13.91 -4.57
CA GLY A 373 -9.27 -13.93 -3.12
C GLY A 373 -9.35 -15.32 -2.51
N ASP A 374 -9.57 -15.35 -1.21
CA ASP A 374 -9.87 -16.58 -0.50
C ASP A 374 -11.37 -16.87 -0.56
N VAL A 375 -11.74 -18.16 -0.55
CA VAL A 375 -13.14 -18.63 -0.65
C VAL A 375 -13.95 -18.12 0.53
N ASP A 376 -13.40 -18.21 1.74
CA ASP A 376 -14.05 -17.78 2.98
C ASP A 376 -13.78 -16.30 3.32
N GLY A 377 -12.97 -15.62 2.50
CA GLY A 377 -12.45 -14.27 2.77
C GLY A 377 -13.07 -13.17 1.91
N VAL A 378 -14.16 -13.42 1.18
CA VAL A 378 -14.76 -12.40 0.32
C VAL A 378 -15.30 -11.23 1.16
N PRO A 379 -14.80 -9.99 0.96
CA PRO A 379 -15.26 -8.86 1.75
C PRO A 379 -16.75 -8.55 1.51
N ALA A 380 -17.46 -8.12 2.56
CA ALA A 380 -18.89 -7.80 2.48
C ALA A 380 -19.23 -6.78 1.38
N ALA A 381 -18.33 -5.82 1.12
CA ALA A 381 -18.49 -4.82 0.07
C ALA A 381 -18.53 -5.42 -1.36
N LEU A 382 -17.97 -6.62 -1.56
CA LEU A 382 -17.88 -7.31 -2.84
C LEU A 382 -18.74 -8.58 -2.89
N ALA A 383 -19.52 -8.87 -1.85
CA ALA A 383 -20.29 -10.11 -1.72
C ALA A 383 -21.38 -10.29 -2.80
N SER A 384 -21.80 -9.20 -3.47
CA SER A 384 -22.76 -9.25 -4.58
C SER A 384 -22.15 -9.57 -5.93
N LEU A 385 -20.81 -9.62 -6.04
CA LEU A 385 -20.13 -9.92 -7.30
C LEU A 385 -20.19 -11.42 -7.62
N PRO A 386 -20.26 -11.80 -8.91
CA PRO A 386 -20.11 -13.21 -9.29
C PRO A 386 -18.72 -13.69 -8.90
N ALA A 387 -18.65 -14.89 -8.31
CA ALA A 387 -17.41 -15.52 -7.89
C ALA A 387 -17.29 -16.92 -8.49
N THR A 388 -16.11 -17.24 -9.01
CA THR A 388 -15.76 -18.57 -9.55
C THR A 388 -14.72 -19.20 -8.63
N VAL A 389 -14.96 -20.45 -8.23
CA VAL A 389 -14.02 -21.19 -7.39
C VAL A 389 -12.95 -21.83 -8.28
N LEU A 390 -11.68 -21.53 -8.02
CA LEU A 390 -10.53 -22.17 -8.62
C LEU A 390 -10.23 -23.45 -7.84
N GLU A 391 -10.52 -24.59 -8.47
CA GLU A 391 -10.24 -25.91 -7.91
C GLU A 391 -8.78 -26.33 -8.09
N GLY A 392 -8.39 -27.41 -7.40
CA GLY A 392 -7.10 -28.06 -7.61
C GLY A 392 -6.98 -28.61 -9.04
N LEU A 393 -5.77 -28.62 -9.59
CA LEU A 393 -5.50 -29.18 -10.92
C LEU A 393 -5.75 -30.69 -10.92
N SER A 394 -6.31 -31.19 -12.03
CA SER A 394 -6.39 -32.63 -12.30
C SER A 394 -5.00 -33.26 -12.36
N SER A 395 -4.91 -34.59 -12.21
CA SER A 395 -3.62 -35.29 -12.30
C SER A 395 -2.88 -35.04 -13.62
N SER A 396 -3.61 -34.95 -14.73
CA SER A 396 -3.02 -34.63 -16.04
C SER A 396 -2.49 -33.20 -16.12
N GLU A 397 -3.24 -32.22 -15.62
CA GLU A 397 -2.81 -30.82 -15.60
C GLU A 397 -1.64 -30.62 -14.64
N LEU A 398 -1.65 -31.28 -13.48
CA LEU A 398 -0.56 -31.23 -12.52
C LEU A 398 0.72 -31.82 -13.10
N ASN A 399 0.63 -32.95 -13.80
CA ASN A 399 1.77 -33.55 -14.49
C ASN A 399 2.29 -32.65 -15.62
N ALA A 400 1.41 -32.01 -16.39
CA ALA A 400 1.80 -31.05 -17.42
C ALA A 400 2.54 -29.85 -16.79
N LEU A 401 2.03 -29.31 -15.67
CA LEU A 401 2.69 -28.24 -14.93
C LEU A 401 4.08 -28.64 -14.43
N LEU A 402 4.21 -29.81 -13.80
CA LEU A 402 5.48 -30.31 -13.28
C LEU A 402 6.48 -30.56 -14.42
N THR A 403 6.03 -31.22 -15.49
CA THR A 403 6.86 -31.49 -16.68
C THR A 403 7.38 -30.22 -17.29
N ALA A 404 6.50 -29.23 -17.48
CA ALA A 404 6.89 -27.97 -18.07
C ALA A 404 7.80 -27.18 -17.12
N SER A 405 7.60 -27.24 -15.79
CA SER A 405 8.46 -26.54 -14.82
C SER A 405 9.84 -27.17 -14.65
N LEU A 406 9.98 -28.47 -14.89
CA LEU A 406 11.21 -29.23 -14.69
C LEU A 406 11.96 -29.55 -16.00
N GLY A 407 11.27 -29.37 -17.14
CA GLY A 407 11.75 -29.63 -18.50
C GLY A 407 11.75 -31.09 -18.91
N MET A 408 11.19 -31.96 -18.08
CA MET A 408 11.07 -33.40 -18.33
C MET A 408 10.00 -34.01 -17.42
N PRO A 409 9.36 -35.11 -17.84
CA PRO A 409 8.33 -35.76 -17.05
C PRO A 409 8.92 -36.45 -15.81
N LEU A 410 8.07 -36.64 -14.82
CA LEU A 410 8.35 -37.50 -13.67
C LEU A 410 8.08 -38.97 -14.04
N SER A 411 8.68 -39.91 -13.32
CA SER A 411 8.33 -41.33 -13.50
C SER A 411 6.89 -41.61 -13.04
N PRO A 412 6.14 -42.56 -13.66
CA PRO A 412 4.72 -42.80 -13.34
C PRO A 412 4.42 -43.20 -11.88
N SER A 413 5.40 -43.77 -11.18
CA SER A 413 5.31 -44.07 -9.74
C SER A 413 5.38 -42.80 -8.89
N LEU A 414 6.25 -41.86 -9.27
CA LEU A 414 6.43 -40.59 -8.60
C LEU A 414 5.28 -39.62 -8.90
N GLU A 415 4.77 -39.60 -10.13
CA GLU A 415 3.58 -38.82 -10.49
C GLU A 415 2.39 -39.17 -9.60
N ARG A 416 2.12 -40.47 -9.40
CA ARG A 416 1.07 -40.94 -8.48
C ARG A 416 1.36 -40.53 -7.04
N ALA A 417 2.58 -40.73 -6.56
CA ALA A 417 2.95 -40.38 -5.19
C ALA A 417 2.81 -38.87 -4.89
N VAL A 418 3.18 -38.01 -5.84
CA VAL A 418 3.01 -36.56 -5.73
C VAL A 418 1.54 -36.17 -5.84
N GLY A 419 0.81 -36.72 -6.82
CA GLY A 419 -0.62 -36.44 -7.04
C GLY A 419 -1.50 -36.79 -5.84
N ASP A 420 -1.34 -38.00 -5.28
CA ASP A 420 -2.05 -38.46 -4.09
C ASP A 420 -1.78 -37.57 -2.88
N ARG A 421 -0.59 -36.96 -2.83
CA ARG A 421 -0.16 -36.13 -1.71
C ARG A 421 -0.70 -34.71 -1.78
N VAL A 422 -0.56 -34.07 -2.94
CA VAL A 422 -0.80 -32.62 -3.07
C VAL A 422 -2.23 -32.28 -3.45
N ARG A 423 -3.07 -33.29 -3.76
CA ARG A 423 -4.50 -33.15 -4.09
C ARG A 423 -4.76 -32.03 -5.11
N GLY A 424 -3.92 -31.97 -6.14
CA GLY A 424 -4.03 -30.98 -7.21
C GLY A 424 -3.53 -29.57 -6.88
N ASN A 425 -2.97 -29.30 -5.69
CA ASN A 425 -2.44 -27.97 -5.36
C ASN A 425 -1.09 -27.71 -6.07
N PRO A 426 -1.00 -26.75 -7.02
CA PRO A 426 0.20 -26.49 -7.81
C PRO A 426 1.40 -26.05 -6.99
N ALA A 427 1.20 -25.16 -6.02
CA ALA A 427 2.28 -24.66 -5.18
C ALA A 427 2.89 -25.77 -4.32
N HIS A 428 2.04 -26.65 -3.77
CA HIS A 428 2.47 -27.80 -2.98
C HIS A 428 3.22 -28.81 -3.85
N ALA A 429 2.72 -29.13 -5.05
CA ALA A 429 3.40 -30.03 -5.98
C ALA A 429 4.81 -29.55 -6.35
N LEU A 430 4.93 -28.29 -6.77
CA LEU A 430 6.21 -27.69 -7.13
C LEU A 430 7.17 -27.65 -5.95
N ALA A 431 6.69 -27.26 -4.76
CA ALA A 431 7.52 -27.20 -3.56
C ALA A 431 8.02 -28.60 -3.15
N LEU A 432 7.13 -29.61 -3.18
CA LEU A 432 7.47 -30.98 -2.82
C LEU A 432 8.55 -31.55 -3.74
N VAL A 433 8.38 -31.39 -5.06
CA VAL A 433 9.36 -31.90 -6.02
C VAL A 433 10.70 -31.17 -5.89
N ARG A 434 10.69 -29.84 -5.70
CA ARG A 434 11.92 -29.07 -5.46
C ARG A 434 12.64 -29.49 -4.19
N LEU A 435 11.90 -29.75 -3.09
CA LEU A 435 12.48 -30.29 -1.87
C LEU A 435 13.16 -31.64 -2.13
N LEU A 436 12.48 -32.57 -2.80
CA LEU A 436 13.02 -33.89 -3.10
C LEU A 436 14.29 -33.85 -3.96
N ILE A 437 14.40 -32.87 -4.86
CA ILE A 437 15.62 -32.58 -5.62
C ILE A 437 16.71 -32.04 -4.68
N ALA A 438 16.38 -31.05 -3.85
CA ALA A 438 17.33 -30.40 -2.94
C ALA A 438 17.95 -31.37 -1.92
N VAL A 439 17.16 -32.33 -1.39
CA VAL A 439 17.65 -33.36 -0.46
C VAL A 439 18.28 -34.57 -1.15
N GLY A 440 18.39 -34.56 -2.49
CA GLY A 440 19.05 -35.61 -3.28
C GLY A 440 18.25 -36.93 -3.41
N VAL A 441 16.96 -36.92 -3.07
CA VAL A 441 16.05 -38.07 -3.21
C VAL A 441 15.66 -38.26 -4.67
N LEU A 442 15.49 -37.17 -5.42
CA LEU A 442 15.28 -37.19 -6.87
C LEU A 442 16.57 -36.83 -7.59
N GLN A 443 16.96 -37.68 -8.54
CA GLN A 443 18.06 -37.42 -9.45
C GLN A 443 17.57 -37.40 -10.90
N ARG A 444 18.19 -36.51 -11.68
CA ARG A 444 17.90 -36.36 -13.10
C ARG A 444 18.66 -37.44 -13.90
N THR A 445 17.95 -38.21 -14.71
CA THR A 445 18.52 -39.22 -15.63
C THR A 445 18.25 -38.84 -17.08
N GLU A 446 18.70 -39.67 -18.04
CA GLU A 446 18.45 -39.44 -19.47
C GLU A 446 16.97 -39.60 -19.85
N GLU A 447 16.23 -40.46 -19.16
CA GLU A 447 14.81 -40.77 -19.44
C GLU A 447 13.81 -40.00 -18.55
N GLY A 448 14.29 -39.19 -17.59
CA GLY A 448 13.46 -38.41 -16.67
C GLY A 448 13.99 -38.36 -15.24
N PHE A 449 13.18 -37.91 -14.28
CA PHE A 449 13.53 -37.94 -12.85
C PHE A 449 13.29 -39.33 -12.25
N GLN A 450 14.34 -39.88 -11.61
CA GLN A 450 14.29 -41.16 -10.90
C GLN A 450 14.62 -40.96 -9.41
N THR A 451 14.08 -41.84 -8.57
CA THR A 451 14.33 -41.81 -7.12
C THR A 451 15.62 -42.56 -6.79
N ASN A 452 16.42 -42.02 -5.88
CA ASN A 452 17.63 -42.67 -5.36
C ASN A 452 17.27 -43.74 -4.31
N GLY A 453 16.52 -44.77 -4.72
CA GLY A 453 15.99 -45.84 -3.86
C GLY A 453 14.47 -45.91 -3.79
N ALA A 454 13.94 -46.77 -2.92
CA ALA A 454 12.50 -46.94 -2.70
C ALA A 454 11.90 -45.74 -1.96
N LEU A 455 11.05 -44.98 -2.64
CA LEU A 455 10.36 -43.83 -2.06
C LEU A 455 9.18 -44.32 -1.19
N SER A 456 9.32 -44.21 0.13
CA SER A 456 8.19 -44.45 1.03
C SER A 456 7.23 -43.26 0.98
N VAL A 457 6.00 -43.48 0.50
CA VAL A 457 4.96 -42.44 0.49
C VAL A 457 4.73 -41.89 1.91
N ALA A 458 4.87 -42.71 2.96
CA ALA A 458 4.72 -42.27 4.34
C ALA A 458 5.79 -41.24 4.78
N ALA A 459 6.95 -41.19 4.12
CA ALA A 459 8.05 -40.29 4.46
C ALA A 459 7.96 -38.91 3.75
N LEU A 460 7.05 -38.75 2.79
CA LEU A 460 6.84 -37.45 2.14
C LEU A 460 6.16 -36.48 3.12
N PRO A 461 6.42 -35.17 3.02
CA PRO A 461 5.65 -34.12 3.72
C PRO A 461 4.17 -34.15 3.38
N GLN A 462 3.29 -33.99 4.37
CA GLN A 462 1.82 -34.07 4.21
C GLN A 462 1.19 -32.79 3.65
N ASP A 463 1.84 -31.65 3.89
CA ASP A 463 1.35 -30.33 3.52
C ASP A 463 2.51 -29.40 3.11
N LEU A 464 2.16 -28.28 2.49
CA LEU A 464 3.13 -27.28 2.06
C LEU A 464 3.93 -26.70 3.24
N GLY A 465 3.36 -26.63 4.44
CA GLY A 465 4.03 -26.14 5.63
C GLY A 465 5.20 -27.02 6.05
N GLN A 466 5.04 -28.35 5.99
CA GLN A 466 6.11 -29.32 6.23
C GLN A 466 7.20 -29.25 5.15
N VAL A 467 6.82 -29.07 3.88
CA VAL A 467 7.78 -28.88 2.79
C VAL A 467 8.63 -27.63 3.02
N LEU A 468 7.98 -26.51 3.29
CA LEU A 468 8.65 -25.24 3.58
C LEU A 468 9.50 -25.34 4.85
N GLY A 469 9.00 -25.99 5.90
CA GLY A 469 9.74 -26.24 7.13
C GLY A 469 11.04 -27.03 6.91
N ALA A 470 10.99 -28.10 6.12
CA ALA A 470 12.17 -28.88 5.77
C ALA A 470 13.18 -28.05 4.95
N ARG A 471 12.71 -27.15 4.07
CA ARG A 471 13.61 -26.23 3.34
C ARG A 471 14.24 -25.17 4.24
N LEU A 472 13.53 -24.68 5.26
CA LEU A 472 14.09 -23.74 6.24
C LEU A 472 15.28 -24.35 7.01
N GLU A 473 15.29 -25.66 7.24
CA GLU A 473 16.40 -26.37 7.90
C GLU A 473 17.68 -26.41 7.06
N LEU A 474 17.57 -26.14 5.76
CA LEU A 474 18.71 -26.03 4.84
C LEU A 474 19.30 -24.62 4.80
N LEU A 475 18.63 -23.61 5.40
CA LEU A 475 19.10 -22.23 5.36
C LEU A 475 20.18 -21.94 6.41
N PRO A 476 21.14 -21.05 6.12
CA PRO A 476 22.06 -20.53 7.13
C PRO A 476 21.33 -19.89 8.32
N SER A 477 21.87 -20.02 9.52
CA SER A 477 21.22 -19.53 10.76
C SER A 477 20.95 -18.02 10.75
N ALA A 478 21.82 -17.21 10.15
CA ALA A 478 21.63 -15.77 10.01
C ALA A 478 20.47 -15.43 9.06
N SER A 479 20.39 -16.13 7.93
CA SER A 479 19.31 -16.04 6.95
C SER A 479 17.95 -16.41 7.54
N LEU A 480 17.89 -17.50 8.32
CA LEU A 480 16.67 -17.93 9.00
C LEU A 480 16.19 -16.89 10.02
N ARG A 481 17.09 -16.34 10.85
CA ARG A 481 16.72 -15.30 11.84
C ARG A 481 16.20 -14.03 11.18
N PHE A 482 16.80 -13.61 10.07
CA PHE A 482 16.31 -12.47 9.28
C PHE A 482 14.89 -12.72 8.76
N LEU A 483 14.64 -13.88 8.15
CA LEU A 483 13.30 -14.23 7.64
C LEU A 483 12.26 -14.38 8.76
N GLN A 484 12.64 -14.94 9.91
CA GLN A 484 11.77 -15.02 11.07
C GLN A 484 11.39 -13.62 11.60
N ARG A 485 12.36 -12.70 11.67
CA ARG A 485 12.10 -11.31 12.07
C ARG A 485 11.21 -10.59 11.07
N ALA A 486 11.50 -10.73 9.78
CA ALA A 486 10.66 -10.21 8.70
C ALA A 486 9.23 -10.76 8.75
N ALA A 487 9.07 -12.05 9.11
CA ALA A 487 7.76 -12.68 9.21
C ALA A 487 6.89 -12.11 10.34
N VAL A 488 7.52 -11.66 11.43
CA VAL A 488 6.86 -10.95 12.54
C VAL A 488 6.46 -9.54 12.14
N GLU A 489 7.31 -8.83 11.40
CA GLU A 489 7.00 -7.49 10.86
C GLU A 489 5.73 -7.52 9.99
N GLY A 490 5.75 -8.33 8.92
CA GLY A 490 4.57 -8.45 8.07
C GLY A 490 4.85 -9.07 6.70
N SER A 491 3.80 -9.07 5.87
CA SER A 491 3.89 -9.56 4.48
C SER A 491 4.73 -8.63 3.59
N LEU A 492 4.84 -7.37 3.97
CA LEU A 492 5.68 -6.32 3.39
C LEU A 492 6.56 -5.75 4.51
N PHE A 493 7.86 -5.60 4.29
CA PHE A 493 8.78 -5.10 5.31
C PHE A 493 9.98 -4.35 4.73
N SER A 494 10.54 -3.43 5.53
CA SER A 494 11.82 -2.78 5.24
C SER A 494 12.97 -3.68 5.70
N ALA A 495 13.89 -4.01 4.79
CA ALA A 495 15.07 -4.80 5.12
C ALA A 495 15.98 -4.06 6.11
N GLU A 496 16.03 -2.73 6.05
CA GLU A 496 16.78 -1.90 6.98
C GLU A 496 16.18 -1.98 8.40
N LEU A 497 14.85 -1.87 8.51
CA LEU A 497 14.14 -2.02 9.79
C LEU A 497 14.38 -3.40 10.40
N VAL A 498 14.17 -4.46 9.61
CA VAL A 498 14.37 -5.84 10.07
C VAL A 498 15.81 -6.03 10.54
N ARG A 499 16.80 -5.54 9.79
CA ARG A 499 18.22 -5.61 10.17
C ARG A 499 18.51 -4.83 11.45
N ALA A 500 17.96 -3.62 11.59
CA ALA A 500 18.17 -2.76 12.76
C ALA A 500 17.50 -3.28 14.04
N SER A 501 16.53 -4.19 13.90
CA SER A 501 15.84 -4.86 15.01
C SER A 501 16.53 -6.14 15.49
N LEU A 502 17.52 -6.66 14.76
CA LEU A 502 18.27 -7.85 15.15
C LEU A 502 19.48 -7.48 16.01
N PRO A 503 19.82 -8.26 17.04
CA PRO A 503 21.01 -8.02 17.87
C PRO A 503 22.32 -8.38 17.14
N GLY A 504 23.31 -7.47 17.14
CA GLY A 504 24.70 -7.72 16.70
C GLY A 504 24.99 -7.55 15.19
N SER A 505 26.24 -7.82 14.76
CA SER A 505 26.68 -7.85 13.35
C SER A 505 26.15 -9.06 12.55
N ASP A 506 25.10 -9.71 13.05
CA ASP A 506 24.37 -10.83 12.44
C ASP A 506 23.44 -10.37 11.29
N GLY A 507 23.64 -9.15 10.77
CA GLY A 507 23.01 -8.65 9.56
C GLY A 507 23.57 -9.40 8.35
N ALA A 508 23.07 -10.61 8.11
CA ALA A 508 23.30 -11.35 6.88
C ALA A 508 23.10 -10.43 5.67
N GLU A 509 23.91 -10.65 4.62
CA GLU A 509 23.57 -10.19 3.28
C GLU A 509 22.10 -10.48 3.03
N VAL A 510 21.37 -9.49 2.50
CA VAL A 510 19.94 -9.64 2.19
C VAL A 510 19.78 -10.93 1.39
N LEU A 511 18.97 -11.86 1.90
CA LEU A 511 18.53 -13.04 1.16
C LEU A 511 17.81 -12.53 -0.09
N ASP A 512 18.53 -12.45 -1.20
CA ASP A 512 17.93 -12.41 -2.53
C ASP A 512 17.57 -13.86 -2.91
N ASP A 513 16.68 -14.45 -2.13
CA ASP A 513 16.16 -15.79 -2.32
C ASP A 513 14.70 -15.67 -2.78
N ALA A 514 14.53 -15.78 -4.10
CA ALA A 514 13.26 -15.68 -4.79
C ALA A 514 12.23 -16.75 -4.37
N GLU A 515 12.60 -17.69 -3.51
CA GLU A 515 11.64 -18.59 -2.87
C GLU A 515 10.88 -17.94 -1.71
N TRP A 516 11.55 -17.16 -0.85
CA TRP A 516 10.96 -16.68 0.41
C TRP A 516 10.49 -15.25 0.34
N VAL A 517 11.33 -14.37 -0.19
CA VAL A 517 11.07 -12.93 -0.25
C VAL A 517 11.56 -12.39 -1.58
N VAL A 518 10.84 -11.42 -2.12
CA VAL A 518 11.25 -10.71 -3.33
C VAL A 518 11.23 -9.21 -3.08
N PRO A 519 12.17 -8.46 -3.67
CA PRO A 519 12.14 -7.00 -3.58
C PRO A 519 10.84 -6.49 -4.21
N VAL A 520 10.25 -5.47 -3.59
CA VAL A 520 9.09 -4.81 -4.18
C VAL A 520 9.56 -3.89 -5.30
N PRO A 521 9.05 -4.05 -6.53
CA PRO A 521 9.43 -3.19 -7.65
C PRO A 521 9.31 -1.71 -7.27
N GLN A 522 10.38 -0.95 -7.58
CA GLN A 522 10.48 0.50 -7.37
C GLN A 522 10.33 0.98 -5.92
N GLN A 523 10.49 0.10 -4.92
CA GLN A 523 10.64 0.46 -3.51
C GLN A 523 11.97 -0.10 -2.97
N PRO A 524 13.10 0.61 -3.16
CA PRO A 524 14.41 0.15 -2.73
C PRO A 524 14.42 -0.19 -1.24
N GLY A 525 14.96 -1.35 -0.88
CA GLY A 525 15.03 -1.81 0.51
C GLY A 525 13.74 -2.40 1.07
N ILE A 526 12.63 -2.36 0.32
CA ILE A 526 11.36 -2.98 0.71
C ILE A 526 11.22 -4.36 0.06
N PHE A 527 10.85 -5.35 0.87
CA PHE A 527 10.67 -6.72 0.47
C PHE A 527 9.26 -7.18 0.81
N ARG A 528 8.79 -8.17 0.05
CA ARG A 528 7.54 -8.88 0.37
C ARG A 528 7.80 -10.37 0.41
N PHE A 529 7.03 -11.07 1.23
CA PHE A 529 6.98 -12.53 1.12
C PHE A 529 6.41 -12.93 -0.24
N THR A 530 6.99 -13.97 -0.82
CA THR A 530 6.50 -14.57 -2.07
C THR A 530 5.13 -15.20 -1.86
N ARG A 531 4.87 -15.75 -0.66
CA ARG A 531 3.68 -16.47 -0.26
C ARG A 531 3.39 -16.26 1.22
N GLU A 532 2.11 -16.25 1.59
CA GLU A 532 1.69 -16.11 2.98
C GLU A 532 2.07 -17.33 3.83
N GLU A 533 1.98 -18.53 3.27
CA GLU A 533 2.30 -19.78 3.97
C GLU A 533 3.77 -19.79 4.41
N ALA A 534 4.66 -19.27 3.57
CA ALA A 534 6.08 -19.16 3.87
C ALA A 534 6.31 -18.28 5.11
N ARG A 535 5.62 -17.13 5.17
CA ARG A 535 5.65 -16.24 6.33
C ARG A 535 5.08 -16.91 7.58
N GLN A 536 3.95 -17.61 7.43
CA GLN A 536 3.28 -18.27 8.54
C GLN A 536 4.15 -19.37 9.17
N VAL A 537 4.76 -20.24 8.35
CA VAL A 537 5.68 -21.30 8.82
C VAL A 537 6.86 -20.72 9.60
N LEU A 538 7.45 -19.61 9.11
CA LEU A 538 8.53 -18.92 9.80
C LEU A 538 8.09 -18.39 11.19
N ARG A 539 6.90 -17.82 11.27
CA ARG A 539 6.34 -17.25 12.50
C ARG A 539 5.92 -18.33 13.51
N GLU A 540 5.32 -19.42 13.05
CA GLU A 540 4.88 -20.55 13.89
C GLU A 540 6.04 -21.33 14.52
N ARG A 541 7.23 -21.28 13.91
CA ARG A 541 8.46 -21.85 14.47
C ARG A 541 9.04 -21.05 15.63
N LEU A 542 8.62 -19.81 15.84
CA LEU A 542 9.04 -19.02 16.99
C LEU A 542 8.29 -19.49 18.24
N SER A 543 9.03 -19.71 19.33
CA SER A 543 8.39 -19.92 20.62
C SER A 543 7.62 -18.68 21.06
N PRO A 544 6.61 -18.79 21.95
CA PRO A 544 5.88 -17.63 22.45
C PRO A 544 6.77 -16.53 23.06
N SER A 545 7.91 -16.89 23.66
CA SER A 545 8.86 -15.91 24.19
C SER A 545 9.66 -15.22 23.08
N GLN A 546 10.10 -15.97 22.06
CA GLN A 546 10.80 -15.40 20.90
C GLN A 546 9.89 -14.49 20.08
N LEU A 547 8.62 -14.87 19.91
CA LEU A 547 7.64 -14.03 19.21
C LEU A 547 7.41 -12.71 19.95
N ARG A 548 7.27 -12.74 21.27
CA ARG A 548 7.12 -11.52 22.09
C ARG A 548 8.35 -10.62 22.01
N SER A 549 9.57 -11.16 22.19
CA SER A 549 10.80 -10.35 22.08
C SER A 549 10.96 -9.80 20.66
N ALA A 550 10.57 -10.56 19.63
CA ALA A 550 10.61 -10.07 18.27
C ALA A 550 9.68 -8.88 18.02
N HIS A 551 8.46 -8.93 18.57
CA HIS A 551 7.54 -7.81 18.54
C HIS A 551 8.08 -6.60 19.32
N GLU A 552 8.60 -6.80 20.52
CA GLU A 552 9.14 -5.73 21.38
C GLU A 552 10.31 -4.99 20.70
N GLU A 553 11.32 -5.73 20.21
CA GLU A 553 12.48 -5.16 19.52
C GLU A 553 12.11 -4.44 18.21
N LEU A 554 11.08 -4.90 17.49
CA LEU A 554 10.56 -4.19 16.31
C LEU A 554 9.89 -2.87 16.70
N ALA A 555 9.08 -2.87 17.76
CA ALA A 555 8.47 -1.64 18.28
C ALA A 555 9.53 -0.63 18.72
N GLU A 556 10.52 -1.06 19.51
CA GLU A 556 11.64 -0.21 19.94
C GLU A 556 12.43 0.36 18.77
N THR A 557 12.64 -0.45 17.73
CA THR A 557 13.37 0.00 16.54
C THR A 557 12.56 1.02 15.75
N LEU A 558 11.26 0.79 15.55
CA LEU A 558 10.35 1.74 14.91
C LEU A 558 10.25 3.06 15.67
N GLU A 559 10.38 3.05 17.00
CA GLU A 559 10.38 4.28 17.82
C GLU A 559 11.65 5.13 17.67
N ARG A 560 12.73 4.65 17.03
CA ARG A 560 13.94 5.45 16.78
C ARG A 560 13.70 6.52 15.71
N GLU A 561 14.38 7.67 15.84
CA GLU A 561 14.28 8.82 14.92
C GLU A 561 14.61 8.45 13.47
N ALA A 562 15.54 7.51 13.26
CA ALA A 562 15.91 7.01 11.93
C ALA A 562 14.72 6.44 11.14
N PHE A 563 13.68 5.97 11.83
CA PHE A 563 12.46 5.39 11.25
C PHE A 563 11.24 6.32 11.42
N ALA A 564 11.42 7.59 11.75
CA ALA A 564 10.32 8.54 11.93
C ALA A 564 9.44 8.73 10.66
N LEU A 565 10.01 8.48 9.48
CA LEU A 565 9.33 8.57 8.18
C LEU A 565 8.74 7.24 7.70
N GLU A 566 8.87 6.16 8.48
CA GLU A 566 8.28 4.86 8.12
C GLU A 566 6.76 4.97 7.97
N PRO A 567 6.17 4.39 6.90
CA PRO A 567 4.73 4.41 6.70
C PRO A 567 3.99 3.80 7.89
N ALA A 568 2.91 4.47 8.31
CA ALA A 568 2.00 4.00 9.36
C ALA A 568 2.71 3.59 10.67
N ARG A 569 3.84 4.25 10.98
CA ARG A 569 4.66 4.00 12.18
C ARG A 569 3.85 3.82 13.46
N GLU A 570 2.96 4.75 13.80
CA GLU A 570 2.18 4.67 15.05
C GLU A 570 1.31 3.42 15.14
N VAL A 571 0.75 2.99 14.01
CA VAL A 571 -0.09 1.79 13.91
C VAL A 571 0.77 0.53 14.09
N ARG A 572 1.91 0.47 13.39
CA ARG A 572 2.85 -0.66 13.49
C ARG A 572 3.42 -0.79 14.90
N VAL A 573 3.81 0.33 15.53
CA VAL A 573 4.27 0.33 16.93
C VAL A 573 3.18 -0.22 17.85
N ALA A 574 1.94 0.23 17.70
CA ALA A 574 0.82 -0.28 18.51
C ALA A 574 0.60 -1.79 18.31
N ASP A 575 0.59 -2.26 17.07
CA ASP A 575 0.41 -3.68 16.75
C ASP A 575 1.54 -4.55 17.32
N HIS A 576 2.78 -4.08 17.22
CA HIS A 576 3.93 -4.79 17.80
C HIS A 576 3.86 -4.82 19.32
N LEU A 577 3.57 -3.70 19.99
CA LEU A 577 3.44 -3.69 21.44
C LEU A 577 2.26 -4.56 21.94
N LEU A 578 1.14 -4.59 21.20
CA LEU A 578 0.03 -5.52 21.47
C LEU A 578 0.46 -6.98 21.30
N GLY A 579 1.19 -7.30 20.23
CA GLY A 579 1.72 -8.65 19.97
C GLY A 579 2.76 -9.12 21.00
N ALA A 580 3.49 -8.18 21.60
CA ALA A 580 4.44 -8.43 22.69
C ALA A 580 3.77 -8.53 24.08
N ASP A 581 2.52 -8.08 24.22
CA ASP A 581 1.89 -7.80 25.54
C ASP A 581 2.77 -6.86 26.39
N ALA A 582 3.39 -5.88 25.72
CA ALA A 582 4.39 -4.99 26.31
C ALA A 582 3.75 -3.83 27.09
N PRO A 583 4.42 -3.32 28.13
CA PRO A 583 3.97 -2.09 28.79
C PRO A 583 3.98 -0.94 27.77
N GLY A 584 2.94 -0.09 27.80
CA GLY A 584 2.80 1.02 26.86
C GLY A 584 1.99 0.71 25.60
N ALA A 585 1.57 -0.55 25.37
CA ALA A 585 0.69 -0.90 24.25
C ALA A 585 -0.59 -0.04 24.22
N GLN A 586 -1.18 0.24 25.38
CA GLN A 586 -2.35 1.11 25.51
C GLN A 586 -2.11 2.54 25.03
N ALA A 587 -0.95 3.12 25.36
CA ALA A 587 -0.58 4.48 24.91
C ALA A 587 -0.26 4.51 23.41
N ALA A 588 0.38 3.46 22.88
CA ALA A 588 0.60 3.34 21.44
C ALA A 588 -0.72 3.20 20.67
N CYS A 589 -1.68 2.43 21.21
CA CYS A 589 -3.02 2.32 20.63
C CYS A 589 -3.75 3.67 20.60
N GLU A 590 -3.60 4.51 21.63
CA GLU A 590 -4.13 5.87 21.59
C GLU A 590 -3.53 6.69 20.43
N ARG A 591 -2.20 6.67 20.27
CA ARG A 591 -1.54 7.39 19.17
C ARG A 591 -1.96 6.88 17.79
N ALA A 592 -2.11 5.56 17.65
CA ALA A 592 -2.64 4.95 16.43
C ALA A 592 -4.09 5.40 16.17
N GLY A 593 -4.94 5.41 17.21
CA GLY A 593 -6.31 5.92 17.13
C GLY A 593 -6.38 7.38 16.71
N ASP A 594 -5.53 8.24 17.30
CA ASP A 594 -5.42 9.65 16.93
C ASP A 594 -4.94 9.81 15.47
N ALA A 595 -4.00 8.98 15.03
CA ALA A 595 -3.52 8.99 13.64
C ALA A 595 -4.62 8.59 12.64
N PHE A 596 -5.47 7.60 12.97
CA PHE A 596 -6.63 7.24 12.15
C PHE A 596 -7.71 8.33 12.18
N ALA A 597 -8.01 8.89 13.35
CA ALA A 597 -8.99 9.96 13.50
C ALA A 597 -8.58 11.22 12.70
N ALA A 598 -7.29 11.56 12.69
CA ALA A 598 -6.75 12.67 11.89
C ALA A 598 -6.92 12.45 10.37
N ARG A 599 -7.01 11.20 9.93
CA ARG A 599 -7.28 10.78 8.54
C ARG A 599 -8.77 10.54 8.26
N GLY A 600 -9.65 10.81 9.24
CA GLY A 600 -11.08 10.54 9.16
C GLY A 600 -11.46 9.06 9.03
N GLU A 601 -10.56 8.16 9.40
CA GLU A 601 -10.77 6.71 9.43
C GLU A 601 -11.45 6.31 10.75
N TRP A 602 -12.67 6.80 10.96
CA TRP A 602 -13.34 6.77 12.27
C TRP A 602 -13.56 5.35 12.83
N ARG A 603 -13.82 4.35 11.98
CA ARG A 603 -14.02 2.95 12.43
C ARG A 603 -12.73 2.35 12.97
N ALA A 604 -11.64 2.45 12.21
CA ALA A 604 -10.32 1.99 12.63
C ALA A 604 -9.86 2.73 13.90
N ALA A 605 -10.07 4.06 13.97
CA ALA A 605 -9.76 4.84 15.17
C ALA A 605 -10.48 4.29 16.42
N VAL A 606 -11.77 3.95 16.32
CA VAL A 606 -12.55 3.38 17.42
C VAL A 606 -12.00 2.04 17.88
N GLU A 607 -11.53 1.18 16.98
CA GLU A 607 -10.91 -0.11 17.34
C GLU A 607 -9.64 0.08 18.17
N PHE A 608 -8.73 0.94 17.71
CA PHE A 608 -7.51 1.26 18.44
C PHE A 608 -7.81 1.95 19.78
N TYR A 609 -8.79 2.86 19.84
CA TYR A 609 -9.21 3.43 21.11
C TYR A 609 -9.82 2.38 22.06
N ARG A 610 -10.53 1.37 21.56
CA ARG A 610 -11.01 0.25 22.41
C ARG A 610 -9.85 -0.56 22.98
N TRP A 611 -8.80 -0.81 22.21
CA TRP A 611 -7.58 -1.46 22.72
C TRP A 611 -6.85 -0.60 23.74
N ALA A 612 -6.76 0.72 23.52
CA ALA A 612 -6.21 1.67 24.48
C ALA A 612 -7.01 1.69 25.80
N LEU A 613 -8.35 1.68 25.73
CA LEU A 613 -9.22 1.63 26.89
C LEU A 613 -9.05 0.35 27.72
N GLY A 614 -8.80 -0.79 27.07
CA GLY A 614 -8.82 -2.09 27.72
C GLY A 614 -10.24 -2.52 28.14
N ARG A 615 -10.33 -3.51 29.03
CA ARG A 615 -11.62 -4.12 29.42
C ARG A 615 -12.31 -3.46 30.63
N ALA A 616 -11.56 -2.72 31.43
CA ALA A 616 -12.04 -2.13 32.68
C ALA A 616 -11.26 -0.86 33.06
N PRO A 617 -11.85 0.01 33.92
CA PRO A 617 -11.14 1.15 34.48
C PRO A 617 -9.87 0.73 35.23
N GLY A 618 -8.80 1.50 35.05
CA GLY A 618 -7.53 1.28 35.73
C GLY A 618 -7.60 1.51 37.24
N ALA A 619 -6.59 1.03 37.96
CA ALA A 619 -6.55 1.11 39.42
C ALA A 619 -6.29 2.52 39.98
N THR A 620 -5.79 3.46 39.17
CA THR A 620 -5.44 4.82 39.61
C THR A 620 -6.29 5.87 38.92
N ALA A 621 -6.58 6.97 39.63
CA ALA A 621 -7.37 8.09 39.09
C ALA A 621 -6.72 8.72 37.83
N THR A 622 -5.39 8.69 37.71
CA THR A 622 -4.66 9.17 36.53
C THR A 622 -4.96 8.31 35.30
N VAL A 623 -4.92 6.99 35.44
CA VAL A 623 -5.24 6.07 34.34
C VAL A 623 -6.70 6.18 33.96
N VAL A 624 -7.61 6.27 34.93
CA VAL A 624 -9.05 6.46 34.67
C VAL A 624 -9.33 7.78 33.94
N ARG A 625 -8.68 8.87 34.32
CA ARG A 625 -8.80 10.17 33.62
C ARG A 625 -8.35 10.07 32.17
N TRP A 626 -7.22 9.41 31.95
CA TRP A 626 -6.70 9.15 30.61
C TRP A 626 -7.67 8.28 29.79
N GLN A 627 -8.16 7.16 30.34
CA GLN A 627 -9.15 6.29 29.71
C GLN A 627 -10.44 7.05 29.35
N LEU A 628 -10.99 7.88 30.25
CA LEU A 628 -12.18 8.68 29.92
C LEU A 628 -11.92 9.69 28.78
N SER A 629 -10.69 10.19 28.66
CA SER A 629 -10.30 11.10 27.57
C SER A 629 -10.18 10.35 26.24
N VAL A 630 -9.68 9.10 26.25
CA VAL A 630 -9.72 8.17 25.10
C VAL A 630 -11.17 7.82 24.74
N LEU A 631 -12.02 7.52 25.73
CA LEU A 631 -13.43 7.18 25.54
C LEU A 631 -14.20 8.31 24.85
N ALA A 632 -13.97 9.56 25.26
CA ALA A 632 -14.60 10.72 24.64
C ALA A 632 -14.21 10.88 23.15
N ARG A 633 -12.94 10.64 22.80
CA ARG A 633 -12.48 10.65 21.39
C ARG A 633 -13.08 9.49 20.60
N ALA A 634 -13.12 8.30 21.17
CA ALA A 634 -13.76 7.13 20.57
C ALA A 634 -15.25 7.38 20.30
N ALA A 635 -15.98 7.92 21.29
CA ALA A 635 -17.37 8.31 21.15
C ALA A 635 -17.56 9.38 20.06
N GLY A 636 -16.65 10.35 19.97
CA GLY A 636 -16.65 11.35 18.90
C GLY A 636 -16.51 10.75 17.50
N CYS A 637 -15.58 9.81 17.31
CA CYS A 637 -15.39 9.07 16.06
C CYS A 637 -16.62 8.21 15.74
N LEU A 638 -17.12 7.45 16.72
CA LEU A 638 -18.27 6.57 16.56
C LEU A 638 -19.56 7.36 16.26
N THR A 639 -19.70 8.57 16.81
CA THR A 639 -20.81 9.49 16.47
C THR A 639 -20.82 9.85 14.99
N GLN A 640 -19.68 9.84 14.29
CA GLN A 640 -19.66 10.08 12.85
C GLN A 640 -20.24 8.89 12.09
N VAL A 641 -19.78 7.68 12.39
CA VAL A 641 -20.09 6.48 11.59
C VAL A 641 -21.34 5.73 12.04
N GLU A 642 -21.57 5.58 13.34
CA GLU A 642 -22.65 4.80 13.92
C GLU A 642 -23.10 5.40 15.27
N PRO A 643 -23.86 6.53 15.24
CA PRO A 643 -24.27 7.23 16.46
C PRO A 643 -25.03 6.33 17.46
N ALA A 644 -25.78 5.33 16.96
CA ALA A 644 -26.54 4.40 17.78
C ALA A 644 -25.65 3.49 18.67
N ALA A 645 -24.40 3.25 18.28
CA ALA A 645 -23.48 2.39 19.03
C ALA A 645 -22.72 3.14 20.15
N VAL A 646 -22.85 4.47 20.23
CA VAL A 646 -22.12 5.29 21.21
C VAL A 646 -22.55 4.97 22.65
N ASP A 647 -23.84 4.73 22.87
CA ASP A 647 -24.38 4.39 24.19
C ASP A 647 -23.75 3.09 24.74
N GLY A 648 -23.72 2.04 23.93
CA GLY A 648 -23.10 0.76 24.30
C GLY A 648 -21.59 0.85 24.56
N LEU A 649 -20.91 1.87 24.04
CA LEU A 649 -19.50 2.14 24.34
C LEU A 649 -19.32 2.96 25.63
N VAL A 650 -20.11 4.03 25.81
CA VAL A 650 -19.86 5.04 26.85
C VAL A 650 -20.52 4.69 28.19
N THR A 651 -21.79 4.28 28.18
CA THR A 651 -22.57 4.05 29.40
C THR A 651 -21.93 3.01 30.33
N PRO A 652 -21.44 1.85 29.85
CA PRO A 652 -20.77 0.87 30.71
C PRO A 652 -19.51 1.39 31.41
N TRP A 653 -18.87 2.44 30.89
CA TRP A 653 -17.72 3.08 31.51
C TRP A 653 -18.15 4.11 32.56
N LEU A 654 -19.14 4.96 32.23
CA LEU A 654 -19.64 5.96 33.16
C LEU A 654 -20.26 5.35 34.42
N ASP A 655 -20.88 4.17 34.31
CA ASP A 655 -21.46 3.44 35.45
C ASP A 655 -20.40 2.89 36.42
N ARG A 656 -19.19 2.59 35.91
CA ARG A 656 -18.10 2.00 36.70
C ARG A 656 -17.12 3.03 37.26
N VAL A 657 -17.13 4.26 36.75
CA VAL A 657 -16.19 5.31 37.15
C VAL A 657 -16.87 6.34 38.06
N SER A 658 -16.27 6.58 39.23
CA SER A 658 -16.75 7.61 40.15
C SER A 658 -16.54 9.02 39.58
N VAL A 659 -17.65 9.76 39.46
CA VAL A 659 -17.69 11.18 39.05
C VAL A 659 -16.76 12.05 39.89
N MET A 660 -16.69 11.79 41.20
CA MET A 660 -15.96 12.62 42.17
C MET A 660 -14.44 12.64 41.92
N GLN A 661 -13.87 11.60 41.31
CA GLN A 661 -12.43 11.51 41.09
C GLN A 661 -11.99 12.22 39.81
N THR A 662 -12.86 12.29 38.79
CA THR A 662 -12.52 12.77 37.45
C THR A 662 -13.67 13.57 36.80
N PRO A 663 -14.19 14.62 37.46
CA PRO A 663 -15.49 15.21 37.11
C PRO A 663 -15.53 15.84 35.70
N GLY A 664 -14.45 16.51 35.27
CA GLY A 664 -14.39 17.12 33.93
C GLY A 664 -14.34 16.10 32.78
N THR A 665 -13.51 15.05 32.89
CA THR A 665 -13.42 14.01 31.84
C THR A 665 -14.65 13.11 31.81
N TRP A 666 -15.29 12.88 32.98
CA TRP A 666 -16.58 12.20 33.04
C TRP A 666 -17.66 13.02 32.33
N ALA A 667 -17.70 14.33 32.59
CA ALA A 667 -18.64 15.24 31.94
C ALA A 667 -18.44 15.29 30.41
N GLU A 668 -17.20 15.33 29.92
CA GLU A 668 -16.92 15.31 28.48
C GLU A 668 -17.37 13.99 27.83
N ALA A 669 -17.14 12.84 28.46
CA ALA A 669 -17.63 11.56 27.95
C ALA A 669 -19.17 11.49 27.93
N ALA A 670 -19.83 11.96 28.98
CA ALA A 670 -21.29 12.09 29.03
C ALA A 670 -21.83 13.05 27.96
N ARG A 671 -21.16 14.17 27.72
CA ARG A 671 -21.49 15.14 26.67
C ARG A 671 -21.41 14.49 25.28
N ARG A 672 -20.37 13.71 24.99
CA ARG A 672 -20.21 13.01 23.70
C ARG A 672 -21.37 12.05 23.42
N LEU A 673 -21.85 11.35 24.44
CA LEU A 673 -23.03 10.49 24.32
C LEU A 673 -24.31 11.31 24.06
N ALA A 674 -24.50 12.45 24.73
CA ALA A 674 -25.62 13.35 24.45
C ALA A 674 -25.58 13.93 23.02
N VAL A 675 -24.40 14.23 22.48
CA VAL A 675 -24.23 14.68 21.09
C VAL A 675 -24.68 13.59 20.10
N ALA A 676 -24.35 12.32 20.37
CA ALA A 676 -24.80 11.20 19.55
C ALA A 676 -26.34 11.06 19.57
N GLU A 677 -26.96 11.26 20.73
CA GLU A 677 -28.43 11.24 20.86
C GLU A 677 -29.12 12.39 20.15
N LEU A 678 -28.57 13.61 20.22
CA LEU A 678 -29.06 14.74 19.42
C LEU A 678 -29.04 14.41 17.93
N LYS A 679 -27.98 13.75 17.45
CA LYS A 679 -27.87 13.29 16.05
C LYS A 679 -28.90 12.21 15.69
N LEU A 680 -29.34 11.42 16.67
CA LEU A 680 -30.44 10.46 16.53
C LEU A 680 -31.84 11.07 16.73
N GLY A 681 -31.93 12.37 17.04
CA GLY A 681 -33.19 13.05 17.35
C GLY A 681 -33.75 12.75 18.74
N ARG A 682 -32.99 12.09 19.63
CA ARG A 682 -33.39 11.79 21.01
C ARG A 682 -33.12 12.98 21.93
N VAL A 683 -33.86 14.07 21.71
CA VAL A 683 -33.62 15.37 22.37
C VAL A 683 -33.83 15.31 23.89
N GLY A 684 -34.77 14.48 24.38
CA GLY A 684 -35.03 14.31 25.81
C GLY A 684 -33.88 13.63 26.56
N ASP A 685 -33.39 12.51 26.02
CA ASP A 685 -32.25 11.77 26.60
C ASP A 685 -30.99 12.65 26.66
N ALA A 686 -30.75 13.42 25.59
CA ALA A 686 -29.62 14.33 25.52
C ALA A 686 -29.70 15.44 26.57
N GLU A 687 -30.88 16.01 26.80
CA GLU A 687 -31.08 17.02 27.85
C GLU A 687 -30.78 16.45 29.23
N VAL A 688 -31.32 15.27 29.55
CA VAL A 688 -31.08 14.60 30.85
C VAL A 688 -29.58 14.40 31.07
N ARG A 689 -28.88 13.85 30.07
CA ARG A 689 -27.45 13.57 30.21
C ARG A 689 -26.60 14.84 30.31
N LEU A 690 -26.92 15.87 29.53
CA LEU A 690 -26.23 17.16 29.62
C LEU A 690 -26.46 17.82 30.99
N SER A 691 -27.69 17.78 31.51
CA SER A 691 -27.99 18.29 32.86
C SER A 691 -27.22 17.55 33.96
N MET A 692 -27.07 16.22 33.86
CA MET A 692 -26.23 15.45 34.78
C MET A 692 -24.75 15.84 34.68
N ALA A 693 -24.26 16.16 33.48
CA ALA A 693 -22.87 16.52 33.23
C ALA A 693 -22.51 17.96 33.65
N GLN A 694 -23.49 18.86 33.80
CA GLN A 694 -23.23 20.27 34.15
C GLN A 694 -22.50 20.45 35.48
N GLY A 695 -22.93 19.76 36.53
CA GLY A 695 -22.30 19.84 37.86
C GLY A 695 -20.82 19.44 37.80
N PRO A 696 -20.50 18.22 37.31
CA PRO A 696 -19.12 17.76 37.16
C PRO A 696 -18.27 18.62 36.20
N ALA A 697 -18.87 19.24 35.19
CA ALA A 697 -18.17 20.11 34.25
C ALA A 697 -17.68 21.44 34.87
N SER A 698 -18.23 21.86 36.01
CA SER A 698 -17.87 23.15 36.65
C SER A 698 -16.37 23.30 36.97
N ALA A 699 -15.64 22.19 37.08
CA ALA A 699 -14.19 22.18 37.27
C ALA A 699 -13.38 22.50 35.99
N ASP A 700 -13.99 22.40 34.80
CA ASP A 700 -13.36 22.63 33.50
C ASP A 700 -14.19 23.64 32.67
N PRO A 701 -13.75 24.90 32.58
CA PRO A 701 -14.50 25.96 31.89
C PRO A 701 -14.84 25.64 30.43
N GLU A 702 -14.00 24.89 29.74
CA GLU A 702 -14.22 24.56 28.33
C GLU A 702 -15.26 23.45 28.16
N VAL A 703 -15.18 22.40 28.98
CA VAL A 703 -16.19 21.32 28.98
C VAL A 703 -17.55 21.89 29.38
N GLU A 704 -17.58 22.78 30.38
CA GLU A 704 -18.82 23.47 30.79
C GLU A 704 -19.39 24.33 29.65
N ALA A 705 -18.55 25.08 28.94
CA ALA A 705 -18.98 25.88 27.79
C ALA A 705 -19.51 25.01 26.63
N LEU A 706 -18.86 23.88 26.35
CA LEU A 706 -19.32 22.91 25.35
C LEU A 706 -20.69 22.32 25.73
N ILE A 707 -20.90 21.95 27.00
CA ILE A 707 -22.20 21.46 27.48
C ILE A 707 -23.28 22.54 27.37
N LEU A 708 -22.97 23.80 27.68
CA LEU A 708 -23.90 24.91 27.49
C LEU A 708 -24.26 25.11 26.00
N GLY A 709 -23.30 24.94 25.09
CA GLY A 709 -23.53 24.94 23.65
C GLY A 709 -24.43 23.80 23.18
N ASP A 710 -24.19 22.58 23.66
CA ASP A 710 -25.03 21.41 23.34
C ASP A 710 -26.44 21.54 23.93
N LEU A 711 -26.58 22.10 25.14
CA LEU A 711 -27.88 22.48 25.70
C LEU A 711 -28.57 23.56 24.87
N ALA A 712 -27.82 24.52 24.30
CA ALA A 712 -28.41 25.49 23.38
C ALA A 712 -28.99 24.81 22.13
N ARG A 713 -28.34 23.74 21.62
CA ARG A 713 -28.89 22.92 20.52
C ARG A 713 -30.14 22.14 20.96
N VAL A 714 -30.20 21.63 22.18
CA VAL A 714 -31.43 21.04 22.76
C VAL A 714 -32.56 22.07 22.77
N ARG A 715 -32.30 23.29 23.26
CA ARG A 715 -33.30 24.38 23.30
C ARG A 715 -33.71 24.80 21.89
N GLU A 716 -32.78 24.88 20.94
CA GLU A 716 -33.06 25.14 19.53
C GLU A 716 -34.02 24.09 18.95
N ALA A 717 -33.78 22.80 19.22
CA ALA A 717 -34.61 21.70 18.75
C ALA A 717 -36.04 21.73 19.35
N LYS A 718 -36.19 22.25 20.57
CA LYS A 718 -37.50 22.48 21.22
C LYS A 718 -38.19 23.77 20.77
N GLY A 719 -37.54 24.60 19.96
CA GLY A 719 -38.06 25.91 19.53
C GLY A 719 -37.85 27.04 20.55
N GLU A 720 -37.17 26.78 21.67
CA GLU A 720 -36.91 27.72 22.76
C GLU A 720 -35.73 28.66 22.42
N THR A 721 -35.89 29.44 21.36
CA THR A 721 -34.81 30.19 20.70
C THR A 721 -34.12 31.20 21.63
N THR A 722 -34.88 31.91 22.48
CA THR A 722 -34.32 32.88 23.43
C THR A 722 -33.44 32.19 24.49
N ALA A 723 -33.90 31.07 25.06
CA ALA A 723 -33.14 30.30 26.03
C ALA A 723 -31.84 29.73 25.43
N ALA A 724 -31.88 29.34 24.15
CA ALA A 724 -30.68 28.90 23.42
C ALA A 724 -29.63 30.03 23.30
N VAL A 725 -30.06 31.27 23.01
CA VAL A 725 -29.16 32.43 22.94
C VAL A 725 -28.53 32.74 24.30
N GLU A 726 -29.31 32.66 25.39
CA GLU A 726 -28.80 32.87 26.75
C GLU A 726 -27.75 31.83 27.15
N LEU A 727 -27.98 30.56 26.79
CA LEU A 727 -27.00 29.48 27.03
C LEU A 727 -25.69 29.72 26.27
N LEU A 728 -25.75 30.19 25.01
CA LEU A 728 -24.54 30.55 24.27
C LEU A 728 -23.82 31.75 24.86
N ALA A 729 -24.55 32.76 25.33
CA ALA A 729 -23.95 33.88 26.03
C ALA A 729 -23.19 33.42 27.28
N ARG A 730 -23.77 32.49 28.06
CA ARG A 730 -23.11 31.85 29.20
C ARG A 730 -21.89 31.02 28.77
N ALA A 731 -21.98 30.28 27.67
CA ALA A 731 -20.85 29.53 27.12
C ALA A 731 -19.67 30.45 26.78
N PHE A 732 -19.91 31.57 26.08
CA PHE A 732 -18.88 32.56 25.78
C PHE A 732 -18.32 33.23 27.03
N GLN A 733 -19.17 33.59 28.00
CA GLN A 733 -18.72 34.15 29.28
C GLN A 733 -17.81 33.18 30.03
N ARG A 734 -18.16 31.89 30.01
CA ARG A 734 -17.39 30.85 30.69
C ARG A 734 -16.00 30.66 30.06
N MET A 735 -15.93 30.67 28.74
CA MET A 735 -14.66 30.67 28.02
C MET A 735 -13.84 31.94 28.27
N GLY A 736 -14.48 33.11 28.30
CA GLY A 736 -13.79 34.40 28.38
C GLY A 736 -12.85 34.61 27.19
N ASN A 737 -11.61 35.05 27.44
CA ASN A 737 -10.60 35.27 26.40
C ASN A 737 -9.65 34.07 26.22
N ARG A 738 -10.06 32.86 26.61
CA ARG A 738 -9.20 31.67 26.54
C ARG A 738 -9.11 31.13 25.12
N ALA A 739 -7.95 30.63 24.74
CA ALA A 739 -7.84 29.76 23.57
C ALA A 739 -8.57 28.44 23.89
N ALA A 740 -9.44 27.98 22.98
CA ALA A 740 -10.11 26.69 23.11
C ALA A 740 -9.14 25.55 22.73
N ARG A 741 -9.16 24.44 23.47
CA ARG A 741 -8.51 23.18 23.04
C ARG A 741 -9.21 22.62 21.81
N ALA A 742 -10.53 22.77 21.73
CA ALA A 742 -11.31 22.48 20.55
C ALA A 742 -11.24 23.67 19.56
N PRO A 743 -10.48 23.58 18.44
CA PRO A 743 -10.28 24.71 17.53
C PRO A 743 -11.58 25.16 16.85
N ASP A 744 -12.58 24.30 16.85
CA ASP A 744 -13.90 24.50 16.29
C ASP A 744 -14.91 25.20 17.20
N PHE A 745 -14.64 25.26 18.50
CA PHE A 745 -15.55 25.81 19.50
C PHE A 745 -16.16 27.15 19.07
N TYR A 746 -15.32 28.17 18.88
CA TYR A 746 -15.82 29.54 18.69
C TYR A 746 -16.61 29.72 17.40
N TRP A 747 -16.12 29.20 16.26
CA TRP A 747 -16.83 29.40 15.01
C TRP A 747 -18.13 28.59 14.95
N GLU A 748 -18.19 27.39 15.54
CA GLU A 748 -19.44 26.63 15.63
C GLU A 748 -20.49 27.33 16.50
N HIS A 749 -20.08 27.88 17.65
CA HIS A 749 -21.00 28.55 18.56
C HIS A 749 -21.47 29.89 17.99
N TYR A 750 -20.61 30.62 17.26
CA TYR A 750 -21.03 31.81 16.53
C TYR A 750 -21.97 31.50 15.37
N LEU A 751 -21.76 30.39 14.64
CA LEU A 751 -22.72 29.92 13.62
C LEU A 751 -24.09 29.61 14.23
N LEU A 752 -24.11 28.91 15.37
CA LEU A 752 -25.36 28.62 16.06
C LEU A 752 -26.04 29.90 16.55
N LEU A 753 -25.30 30.81 17.18
CA LEU A 753 -25.82 32.10 17.62
C LEU A 753 -26.42 32.91 16.46
N GLY A 754 -25.73 32.96 15.32
CA GLY A 754 -26.22 33.67 14.14
C GLY A 754 -27.53 33.09 13.61
N ARG A 755 -27.65 31.76 13.54
CA ARG A 755 -28.91 31.10 13.13
C ARG A 755 -30.06 31.41 14.09
N LEU A 756 -29.80 31.38 15.39
CA LEU A 756 -30.80 31.70 16.41
C LEU A 756 -31.25 33.17 16.32
N GLN A 757 -30.31 34.09 16.15
CA GLN A 757 -30.61 35.52 15.96
C GLN A 757 -31.40 35.78 14.67
N GLN A 758 -31.10 35.06 13.59
CA GLN A 758 -31.88 35.13 12.36
C GLN A 758 -33.32 34.65 12.58
N ARG A 759 -33.54 33.54 13.32
CA ARG A 759 -34.90 33.07 13.68
C ARG A 759 -35.67 34.08 14.53
N LEU A 760 -34.98 34.87 15.35
CA LEU A 760 -35.56 35.98 16.12
C LEU A 760 -35.78 37.26 15.30
N GLY A 761 -35.47 37.26 13.99
CA GLY A 761 -35.56 38.44 13.12
C GLY A 761 -34.46 39.49 13.35
N GLN A 762 -33.45 39.19 14.16
CA GLN A 762 -32.36 40.11 14.50
C GLN A 762 -31.22 40.02 13.47
N LEU A 763 -31.51 40.41 12.21
CA LEU A 763 -30.61 40.19 11.06
C LEU A 763 -29.22 40.84 11.22
N ASP A 764 -29.14 42.03 11.84
CA ASP A 764 -27.86 42.70 12.07
C ASP A 764 -26.97 41.94 13.04
N ARG A 765 -27.56 41.41 14.11
CA ARG A 765 -26.83 40.59 15.08
C ARG A 765 -26.41 39.26 14.44
N ALA A 766 -27.29 38.64 13.67
CA ALA A 766 -26.98 37.41 12.94
C ALA A 766 -25.78 37.60 12.00
N ARG A 767 -25.74 38.72 11.27
CA ARG A 767 -24.61 39.09 10.42
C ARG A 767 -23.32 39.23 11.21
N VAL A 768 -23.34 39.93 12.34
CA VAL A 768 -22.16 40.05 13.23
C VAL A 768 -21.68 38.68 13.71
N ALA A 769 -22.60 37.80 14.11
CA ALA A 769 -22.25 36.45 14.56
C ALA A 769 -21.64 35.61 13.44
N PHE A 770 -22.23 35.58 12.25
CA PHE A 770 -21.67 34.84 11.12
C PHE A 770 -20.33 35.39 10.63
N THR A 771 -20.13 36.71 10.65
CA THR A 771 -18.82 37.32 10.34
C THR A 771 -17.76 36.88 11.33
N ARG A 772 -18.06 36.90 12.64
CA ARG A 772 -17.14 36.38 13.68
C ARG A 772 -16.85 34.90 13.50
N ALA A 773 -17.85 34.11 13.10
CA ALA A 773 -17.62 32.70 12.77
C ALA A 773 -16.63 32.54 11.61
N ALA A 774 -16.77 33.34 10.54
CA ALA A 774 -15.87 33.30 9.39
C ALA A 774 -14.44 33.75 9.75
N GLU A 775 -14.29 34.82 10.53
CA GLU A 775 -12.99 35.32 11.01
C GLU A 775 -12.28 34.29 11.87
N GLN A 776 -13.01 33.65 12.78
CA GLN A 776 -12.45 32.62 13.63
C GLN A 776 -12.14 31.33 12.87
N ALA A 777 -13.01 30.90 11.96
CA ALA A 777 -12.71 29.76 11.10
C ALA A 777 -11.46 30.02 10.25
N ARG A 778 -11.22 31.28 9.84
CA ARG A 778 -9.99 31.68 9.15
C ARG A 778 -8.77 31.63 10.06
N SER A 779 -8.88 32.11 11.30
CA SER A 779 -7.75 32.14 12.24
C SER A 779 -7.25 30.73 12.61
N VAL A 780 -8.13 29.74 12.61
CA VAL A 780 -7.80 28.31 12.82
C VAL A 780 -7.64 27.51 11.52
N ALA A 781 -7.59 28.18 10.37
CA ALA A 781 -7.45 27.56 9.05
C ALA A 781 -8.50 26.47 8.72
N SER A 782 -9.72 26.59 9.26
CA SER A 782 -10.83 25.67 8.98
C SER A 782 -11.56 26.06 7.70
N ALA A 783 -11.33 25.31 6.62
CA ALA A 783 -12.06 25.48 5.36
C ALA A 783 -13.56 25.19 5.53
N VAL A 784 -13.90 24.15 6.31
CA VAL A 784 -15.28 23.78 6.66
C VAL A 784 -16.01 24.92 7.38
N GLY A 785 -15.39 25.49 8.40
CA GLY A 785 -15.98 26.60 9.17
C GLY A 785 -16.21 27.84 8.30
N GLN A 786 -15.25 28.17 7.42
CA GLN A 786 -15.37 29.29 6.49
C GLN A 786 -16.49 29.06 5.47
N ALA A 787 -16.57 27.87 4.88
CA ALA A 787 -17.63 27.52 3.93
C ALA A 787 -19.03 27.65 4.55
N ARG A 788 -19.22 27.07 5.74
CA ARG A 788 -20.50 27.14 6.47
C ARG A 788 -20.88 28.59 6.81
N ALA A 789 -19.93 29.40 7.28
CA ALA A 789 -20.19 30.80 7.61
C ALA A 789 -20.55 31.64 6.37
N LEU A 790 -19.83 31.48 5.27
CA LEU A 790 -20.13 32.15 4.00
C LEU A 790 -21.50 31.75 3.45
N SER A 791 -21.86 30.46 3.54
CA SER A 791 -23.18 29.95 3.15
C SER A 791 -24.32 30.59 3.95
N GLN A 792 -24.12 30.85 5.25
CA GLN A 792 -25.10 31.57 6.09
C GLN A 792 -25.15 33.07 5.77
N LEU A 793 -24.00 33.72 5.52
CA LEU A 793 -23.93 35.13 5.11
C LEU A 793 -24.64 35.37 3.77
N ALA A 794 -24.46 34.45 2.81
CA ALA A 794 -25.19 34.49 1.54
C ALA A 794 -26.71 34.42 1.77
N GLY A 795 -27.17 33.59 2.72
CA GLY A 795 -28.58 33.56 3.13
C GLY A 795 -29.10 34.92 3.64
N LEU A 796 -28.29 35.66 4.42
CA LEU A 796 -28.67 37.01 4.86
C LEU A 796 -28.70 38.03 3.72
N ARG A 797 -27.82 37.92 2.72
CA ARG A 797 -27.86 38.78 1.54
C ARG A 797 -29.11 38.58 0.69
N VAL A 798 -29.59 37.34 0.59
CA VAL A 798 -30.87 37.06 -0.06
C VAL A 798 -32.01 37.80 0.65
N LEU A 799 -32.03 37.79 1.99
CA LEU A 799 -33.02 38.53 2.78
C LEU A 799 -32.86 40.05 2.64
N ALA A 800 -31.65 40.53 2.35
CA ALA A 800 -31.36 41.94 2.07
C ALA A 800 -31.67 42.37 0.62
N GLY A 801 -32.14 41.46 -0.24
CA GLY A 801 -32.45 41.76 -1.64
C GLY A 801 -31.24 41.75 -2.59
N GLU A 802 -30.15 41.08 -2.21
CA GLU A 802 -28.89 41.01 -2.97
C GLU A 802 -28.59 39.57 -3.51
N PRO A 803 -29.47 38.95 -4.32
CA PRO A 803 -29.33 37.54 -4.71
C PRO A 803 -28.11 37.26 -5.60
N ALA A 804 -27.65 38.24 -6.40
CA ALA A 804 -26.46 38.08 -7.24
C ALA A 804 -25.17 37.96 -6.39
N GLN A 805 -25.05 38.80 -5.35
CA GLN A 805 -23.91 38.74 -4.43
C GLN A 805 -23.95 37.46 -3.58
N ALA A 806 -25.15 37.02 -3.19
CA ALA A 806 -25.34 35.75 -2.50
C ALA A 806 -24.86 34.56 -3.34
N LEU A 807 -25.15 34.52 -4.64
CA LEU A 807 -24.64 33.47 -5.54
C LEU A 807 -23.11 33.46 -5.59
N THR A 808 -22.45 34.62 -5.73
CA THR A 808 -20.98 34.71 -5.72
C THR A 808 -20.38 34.23 -4.39
N GLU A 809 -21.00 34.54 -3.25
CA GLU A 809 -20.55 34.05 -1.95
C GLU A 809 -20.75 32.52 -1.80
N LEU A 810 -21.86 31.98 -2.31
CA LEU A 810 -22.10 30.54 -2.35
C LEU A 810 -21.07 29.81 -3.22
N GLU A 811 -20.63 30.39 -4.34
CA GLU A 811 -19.57 29.79 -5.17
C GLU A 811 -18.22 29.74 -4.45
N ARG A 812 -17.87 30.80 -3.70
CA ARG A 812 -16.68 30.78 -2.84
C ARG A 812 -16.80 29.77 -1.71
N ALA A 813 -17.97 29.69 -1.10
CA ALA A 813 -18.27 28.70 -0.07
C ALA A 813 -18.17 27.27 -0.61
N LEU A 814 -18.59 27.03 -1.86
CA LEU A 814 -18.53 25.73 -2.51
C LEU A 814 -17.09 25.23 -2.63
N ILE A 815 -16.18 26.08 -3.13
CA ILE A 815 -14.76 25.76 -3.26
C ILE A 815 -14.17 25.37 -1.89
N LEU A 816 -14.50 26.14 -0.85
CA LEU A 816 -14.03 25.86 0.51
C LEU A 816 -14.65 24.59 1.10
N ALA A 817 -15.93 24.32 0.81
CA ALA A 817 -16.62 23.11 1.26
C ALA A 817 -16.03 21.86 0.58
N GLU A 818 -15.67 21.94 -0.70
CA GLU A 818 -14.99 20.89 -1.45
C GLU A 818 -13.57 20.66 -0.94
N GLN A 819 -12.80 21.74 -0.70
CA GLN A 819 -11.46 21.66 -0.10
C GLN A 819 -11.49 21.07 1.31
N GLY A 820 -12.51 21.40 2.10
CA GLY A 820 -12.75 20.85 3.43
C GLY A 820 -13.43 19.47 3.42
N GLY A 821 -13.87 18.99 2.26
CA GLY A 821 -14.64 17.75 2.05
C GLY A 821 -15.91 17.62 2.91
N ASP A 822 -16.61 18.73 3.15
CA ASP A 822 -17.93 18.73 3.80
C ASP A 822 -19.02 18.44 2.74
N ALA A 823 -19.23 17.15 2.44
CA ALA A 823 -20.13 16.71 1.38
C ALA A 823 -21.58 17.16 1.60
N GLN A 824 -22.03 17.24 2.86
CA GLN A 824 -23.37 17.73 3.19
C GLN A 824 -23.47 19.24 2.92
N GLU A 825 -22.45 20.01 3.29
CA GLU A 825 -22.42 21.45 2.99
C GLU A 825 -22.34 21.73 1.49
N VAL A 826 -21.57 20.95 0.74
CA VAL A 826 -21.55 21.01 -0.74
C VAL A 826 -22.97 20.83 -1.30
N ALA A 827 -23.68 19.78 -0.87
CA ALA A 827 -25.06 19.54 -1.29
C ALA A 827 -25.99 20.71 -0.93
N ARG A 828 -25.85 21.26 0.28
CA ARG A 828 -26.64 22.41 0.77
C ARG A 828 -26.37 23.68 -0.03
N ILE A 829 -25.12 23.95 -0.40
CA ILE A 829 -24.73 25.10 -1.21
C ILE A 829 -25.32 24.99 -2.62
N HIS A 830 -25.22 23.81 -3.26
CA HIS A 830 -25.87 23.55 -4.54
C HIS A 830 -27.40 23.74 -4.47
N PHE A 831 -28.04 23.24 -3.41
CA PHE A 831 -29.48 23.41 -3.19
C PHE A 831 -29.86 24.89 -3.06
N ASN A 832 -29.13 25.65 -2.24
CA ASN A 832 -29.38 27.08 -2.03
C ASN A 832 -29.17 27.88 -3.32
N ALA A 833 -28.08 27.63 -4.06
CA ALA A 833 -27.80 28.27 -5.33
C ALA A 833 -28.89 27.95 -6.36
N GLY A 834 -29.30 26.68 -6.47
CA GLY A 834 -30.38 26.23 -7.34
C GLY A 834 -31.69 26.97 -7.06
N ARG A 835 -32.09 27.09 -5.79
CA ARG A 835 -33.29 27.86 -5.41
C ARG A 835 -33.21 29.34 -5.79
N LEU A 836 -32.04 29.97 -5.65
CA LEU A 836 -31.85 31.37 -6.07
C LEU A 836 -31.95 31.52 -7.59
N LEU A 837 -31.41 30.57 -8.35
CA LEU A 837 -31.50 30.57 -9.80
C LEU A 837 -32.96 30.36 -10.28
N VAL A 838 -33.74 29.52 -9.60
CA VAL A 838 -35.20 29.39 -9.86
C VAL A 838 -35.89 30.73 -9.65
N ALA A 839 -35.62 31.40 -8.52
CA ALA A 839 -36.22 32.70 -8.22
C ALA A 839 -35.82 33.79 -9.24
N GLY A 840 -34.59 33.71 -9.78
CA GLY A 840 -34.08 34.59 -10.82
C GLY A 840 -34.48 34.22 -12.26
N GLY A 841 -35.29 33.18 -12.48
CA GLY A 841 -35.74 32.76 -13.80
C GLY A 841 -34.70 32.01 -14.65
N ARG A 842 -33.52 31.69 -14.10
CA ARG A 842 -32.44 30.94 -14.77
C ARG A 842 -32.68 29.44 -14.66
N VAL A 843 -33.80 28.98 -15.22
CA VAL A 843 -34.33 27.61 -15.07
C VAL A 843 -33.35 26.50 -15.48
N PRO A 844 -32.60 26.59 -16.60
CA PRO A 844 -31.66 25.54 -16.99
C PRO A 844 -30.54 25.34 -15.96
N GLU A 845 -29.92 26.43 -15.51
CA GLU A 845 -28.82 26.40 -14.53
C GLU A 845 -29.32 25.99 -13.14
N ALA A 846 -30.55 26.38 -12.79
CA ALA A 846 -31.18 25.94 -11.56
C ALA A 846 -31.37 24.41 -11.53
N ARG A 847 -31.78 23.81 -12.66
CA ARG A 847 -31.94 22.35 -12.77
C ARG A 847 -30.62 21.63 -12.53
N GLU A 848 -29.55 22.05 -13.20
CA GLU A 848 -28.22 21.45 -13.03
C GLU A 848 -27.75 21.52 -11.57
N ARG A 849 -27.87 22.69 -10.92
CA ARG A 849 -27.49 22.86 -9.51
C ARG A 849 -28.33 22.01 -8.57
N LEU A 850 -29.63 21.85 -8.82
CA LEU A 850 -30.51 21.01 -7.99
C LEU A 850 -30.27 19.52 -8.20
N GLU A 851 -29.93 19.08 -9.42
CA GLU A 851 -29.51 17.70 -9.69
C GLU A 851 -28.20 17.37 -8.98
N GLN A 852 -27.22 18.28 -9.04
CA GLN A 852 -25.99 18.18 -8.26
C GLN A 852 -26.29 18.15 -6.76
N ALA A 853 -27.19 19.00 -6.25
CA ALA A 853 -27.59 18.98 -4.85
C ALA A 853 -28.19 17.63 -4.43
N ARG A 854 -29.08 17.05 -5.25
CA ARG A 854 -29.72 15.76 -5.00
C ARG A 854 -28.69 14.63 -4.96
N GLU A 855 -27.81 14.58 -5.96
CA GLU A 855 -26.79 13.54 -6.04
C GLU A 855 -25.78 13.64 -4.90
N ARG A 856 -25.30 14.86 -4.61
CA ARG A 856 -24.39 15.10 -3.48
C ARG A 856 -25.06 14.79 -2.13
N ALA A 857 -26.34 15.11 -1.96
CA ALA A 857 -27.08 14.78 -0.75
C ALA A 857 -27.24 13.26 -0.58
N ARG A 858 -27.50 12.53 -1.66
CA ARG A 858 -27.54 11.06 -1.66
C ARG A 858 -26.20 10.47 -1.24
N VAL A 859 -25.11 10.92 -1.87
CA VAL A 859 -23.74 10.48 -1.55
C VAL A 859 -23.37 10.81 -0.09
N ALA A 860 -23.83 11.96 0.42
CA ALA A 860 -23.63 12.36 1.81
C ALA A 860 -24.57 11.65 2.80
N GLY A 861 -25.50 10.80 2.34
CA GLY A 861 -26.51 10.18 3.20
C GLY A 861 -27.53 11.17 3.79
N TRP A 862 -27.59 12.40 3.29
CA TRP A 862 -28.50 13.45 3.75
C TRP A 862 -29.87 13.32 3.08
N ARG A 863 -30.67 12.36 3.56
CA ARG A 863 -31.99 12.01 2.99
C ARG A 863 -32.95 13.20 2.90
N GLU A 864 -32.95 14.08 3.91
CA GLU A 864 -33.78 15.29 3.90
C GLU A 864 -33.38 16.23 2.75
N GLY A 865 -32.09 16.46 2.55
CA GLY A 865 -31.60 17.29 1.45
C GLY A 865 -31.88 16.70 0.07
N GLU A 866 -31.77 15.38 -0.07
CA GLU A 866 -32.14 14.67 -1.29
C GLU A 866 -33.63 14.88 -1.61
N ALA A 867 -34.51 14.72 -0.62
CA ALA A 867 -35.94 14.93 -0.77
C ALA A 867 -36.27 16.39 -1.10
N LEU A 868 -35.63 17.36 -0.43
CA LEU A 868 -35.81 18.79 -0.70
C LEU A 868 -35.41 19.15 -2.13
N ALA A 869 -34.26 18.67 -2.60
CA ALA A 869 -33.81 18.91 -3.97
C ALA A 869 -34.76 18.27 -5.00
N ALA A 870 -35.20 17.03 -4.76
CA ALA A 870 -36.15 16.33 -5.61
C ALA A 870 -37.51 17.03 -5.68
N GLN A 871 -38.00 17.56 -4.56
CA GLN A 871 -39.25 18.31 -4.52
C GLN A 871 -39.18 19.56 -5.40
N VAL A 872 -38.10 20.34 -5.30
CA VAL A 872 -37.96 21.56 -6.12
C VAL A 872 -37.87 21.20 -7.60
N LEU A 873 -37.09 20.18 -7.98
CA LEU A 873 -37.02 19.68 -9.35
C LEU A 873 -38.41 19.27 -9.89
N GLY A 874 -39.17 18.48 -9.12
CA GLY A 874 -40.53 18.07 -9.50
C GLY A 874 -41.49 19.25 -9.68
N THR A 875 -41.40 20.28 -8.83
CA THR A 875 -42.22 21.50 -9.01
C THR A 875 -41.84 22.29 -10.27
N MET A 876 -40.58 22.27 -10.70
CA MET A 876 -40.13 22.91 -11.94
C MET A 876 -40.66 22.17 -13.17
N GLU A 877 -40.64 20.84 -13.15
CA GLU A 877 -41.14 19.98 -14.23
C GLU A 877 -42.67 20.05 -14.37
N GLY A 878 -43.39 20.03 -13.24
CA GLY A 878 -44.85 20.19 -13.23
C GLY A 878 -45.34 21.57 -13.71
N ARG A 879 -44.48 22.60 -13.70
CA ARG A 879 -44.77 23.92 -14.28
C ARG A 879 -44.44 24.00 -15.77
N ALA A 880 -43.47 23.21 -16.25
CA ALA A 880 -43.12 23.14 -17.67
C ALA A 880 -44.14 22.33 -18.49
N THR A 881 -44.82 21.36 -17.87
CA THR A 881 -45.87 20.54 -18.51
C THR A 881 -47.26 21.19 -18.52
N ARG A 882 -47.44 22.32 -17.83
CA ARG A 882 -48.69 23.10 -17.79
C ARG A 882 -48.67 24.39 -18.63
N ARG A 883 -47.57 24.65 -19.34
CA ARG A 883 -47.44 25.69 -20.36
C ARG A 883 -47.37 25.01 -21.71
#